data_AF-A0AA96QP04-F1
#
_entry.id   AF-A0AA96QP04-F1
#
_cell.length_a   1.000
_cell.length_b   1.000
_cell.length_c   1.000
_cell.angle_alpha   90.00
_cell.angle_beta   90.00
_cell.angle_gamma   90.00
#
_symmetry.space_group_name_H-M   'P 1'
#
loop_
_entity.id
_entity.type
_entity.pdbx_description
1 polymer ?
#
loop_
_entity_poly.entity_id
_entity_poly.type
_entity_poly.pdbx_seq_one_letter_code
_entity_poly.pdbx_strand_id
1 'polypeptide(L)'
;MSPDHRVPLPALGVALALVAATAIGIPGAAATSSPAAPPMYPEIGRGTHLFDHGEQLAGFVEPAWYEANIPFVDLPDQTIEDTYYYRWRTYKEALKYTGPDDGWIVSEFLGPVGYSAPNGGIVAAAGHHVYEGRWLRDPRYLDDYLDYWLKGSGSGPKPATDGLNENTTDWAHQYSFWAADAMLARASVDGRFDFAVDRLPELEEQWKTWAPQFDQATGLYWQVPVWDAMEFTASSYQSDDPYHGGAGYRPTLNAYQYGDAKAIASLLRLSGDRRTADAYERDAKSLQSTMEQKLWDPTGQFYKHVMRDDNPGGVKIANREEIGFVPWYFHMAPAANSAAWAQLTDPQGFAAPFGPTTVERRSPWFMHDALAGCCRWDGPSWPYATSQTLTAMANLLDDYPAQSYVDKQDYYDVLHGYAATQRKNGAPYVAEAHHPDEDRWIYDGAGHSEDYNHSTFNDLVLSGLLGIRPQQGDRVRVSPLVPEGWDHFAVENVPYHGHNLSVAYDRDGRTYGQGAGLRVWVDGVLVHKQSDLRAADVRVPSGKQTAVDPLVDDLANVSGTGFPAATASYTWRSDSPADAIDGQDFHLDVPATRWTTYGSPNREDWLAVDIGTATPVSDVRVSFYDDGGGVRTPDAFVLEYRKPDGTWAAVPGQARTPAAPVRGQVSRVVVSPPVTTAALRIRPTRTDGGAVGITALQSWRPEDSRVTASLKAGDDGLLHVKSGATTNVSATIRATSAVTVRPSLQLPAGWTADPVGPRLVTPGRPVELRWKVKAPANLTPGSRVPVRLSVSTVRYGRTLVTSDVVQAESTFDPADFRTVVWDDGFDSQSAYRIGARFGEPAPTVNTSGGSLVATAADRQSSAVLVAPVTAPAGDVAVVLTPSSFSGASPEDSVLLGLGNGPDDLVLAWYNNNGKASGVDVRVEGRDYGDSATGGCCADVTWAPGDRFAVVFGTDTMTSWLGHGTTWTRLRVAPYGTAVTPERRTTWSPAIGVRLTTGSLALDRMTVLGR
;
A
#
# COMPACT_ATOMS: atom_id res chain seq x y z
N MET A 1 37.34 -24.58 55.51
CA MET A 1 38.70 -25.16 55.51
C MET A 1 38.86 -25.97 54.23
N SER A 2 39.82 -25.60 53.37
CA SER A 2 40.42 -26.40 52.27
C SER A 2 41.18 -27.64 52.82
N PRO A 3 41.85 -28.54 52.04
CA PRO A 3 42.47 -28.43 50.68
C PRO A 3 42.19 -29.62 49.71
N ASP A 4 42.18 -29.46 48.37
CA ASP A 4 43.23 -29.34 47.32
C ASP A 4 43.96 -30.63 46.88
N HIS A 5 43.94 -30.90 45.56
CA HIS A 5 45.02 -31.59 44.83
C HIS A 5 45.05 -31.18 43.34
N ARG A 6 46.25 -31.26 42.78
CA ARG A 6 46.75 -30.57 41.58
C ARG A 6 47.71 -31.53 40.84
N VAL A 7 48.10 -31.15 39.61
CA VAL A 7 49.33 -31.54 38.84
C VAL A 7 49.20 -32.84 37.96
N PRO A 8 49.96 -33.06 36.86
CA PRO A 8 49.86 -32.43 35.51
C PRO A 8 50.27 -33.35 34.29
N LEU A 9 50.23 -32.80 33.04
CA LEU A 9 51.19 -32.82 31.87
C LEU A 9 52.03 -34.10 31.46
N PRO A 10 52.71 -34.16 30.28
CA PRO A 10 52.23 -34.22 28.88
C PRO A 10 53.00 -35.23 27.94
N ALA A 11 52.54 -35.31 26.68
CA ALA A 11 53.28 -35.59 25.41
C ALA A 11 53.73 -37.01 24.95
N LEU A 12 53.65 -37.16 23.61
CA LEU A 12 54.16 -38.18 22.64
C LEU A 12 53.40 -39.50 22.40
N GLY A 13 52.76 -39.59 21.21
CA GLY A 13 53.20 -40.46 20.12
C GLY A 13 52.71 -41.92 20.02
N VAL A 14 52.32 -42.26 18.78
CA VAL A 14 52.29 -43.60 18.15
C VAL A 14 50.95 -44.35 18.11
N ALA A 15 50.63 -44.76 16.89
CA ALA A 15 49.44 -45.46 16.42
C ALA A 15 49.25 -46.86 17.02
N LEU A 16 48.00 -47.28 17.15
CA LEU A 16 47.65 -48.70 17.14
C LEU A 16 46.26 -48.92 16.53
N ALA A 17 46.22 -49.85 15.57
CA ALA A 17 45.03 -50.41 14.99
C ALA A 17 44.20 -51.17 16.05
N LEU A 18 42.88 -51.07 15.97
CA LEU A 18 41.97 -52.02 16.62
C LEU A 18 40.86 -52.41 15.64
N VAL A 19 40.84 -53.70 15.32
CA VAL A 19 39.75 -54.39 14.65
C VAL A 19 39.01 -55.24 15.68
N ALA A 20 37.70 -55.00 15.71
CA ALA A 20 36.58 -55.87 16.05
C ALA A 20 36.46 -56.50 17.45
N ALA A 21 35.36 -56.17 18.14
CA ALA A 21 34.27 -57.13 18.31
C ALA A 21 32.95 -56.41 18.62
N THR A 22 31.90 -56.93 18.00
CA THR A 22 30.53 -56.45 17.87
C THR A 22 29.73 -56.44 19.18
N ALA A 23 29.11 -55.30 19.49
CA ALA A 23 27.91 -55.23 20.32
C ALA A 23 26.76 -54.69 19.46
N ILE A 24 25.66 -55.44 19.40
CA ILE A 24 24.44 -55.12 18.67
C ILE A 24 23.82 -53.88 19.31
N GLY A 25 24.03 -52.72 18.68
CA GLY A 25 23.39 -51.46 19.04
C GLY A 25 22.09 -51.30 18.27
N ILE A 26 21.00 -51.14 19.02
CA ILE A 26 19.69 -50.67 18.54
C ILE A 26 19.94 -49.40 17.70
N PRO A 27 19.39 -49.27 16.47
CA PRO A 27 19.56 -48.05 15.70
C PRO A 27 18.89 -46.93 16.50
N GLY A 28 19.71 -46.07 17.11
CA GLY A 28 19.26 -44.81 17.66
C GLY A 28 18.55 -44.07 16.53
N ALA A 29 17.27 -43.78 16.76
CA ALA A 29 16.51 -42.91 15.88
C ALA A 29 17.36 -41.66 15.65
N ALA A 30 17.82 -41.48 14.41
CA ALA A 30 18.40 -40.23 13.97
C ALA A 30 17.39 -39.15 14.38
N ALA A 31 17.83 -38.20 15.20
CA ALA A 31 17.05 -37.03 15.54
C ALA A 31 16.60 -36.40 14.22
N THR A 32 15.34 -36.59 13.88
CA THR A 32 14.71 -35.98 12.72
C THR A 32 14.85 -34.48 12.93
N SER A 33 15.71 -33.85 12.11
CA SER A 33 15.85 -32.41 12.02
C SER A 33 14.47 -31.79 11.97
N SER A 34 14.13 -30.99 12.99
CA SER A 34 12.90 -30.20 13.02
C SER A 34 12.80 -29.43 11.70
N PRO A 35 11.66 -29.39 11.00
CA PRO A 35 11.59 -28.69 9.74
C PRO A 35 11.87 -27.19 9.98
N ALA A 36 13.00 -26.70 9.47
CA ALA A 36 13.42 -25.32 9.58
C ALA A 36 12.32 -24.37 9.10
N ALA A 37 12.03 -23.31 9.87
CA ALA A 37 11.16 -22.22 9.41
C ALA A 37 11.64 -21.72 8.04
N PRO A 38 10.73 -21.23 7.16
CA PRO A 38 11.14 -20.70 5.86
C PRO A 38 12.20 -19.61 6.02
N PRO A 39 13.17 -19.45 5.10
CA PRO A 39 14.10 -18.34 5.17
C PRO A 39 13.36 -16.99 5.12
N MET A 40 13.96 -15.93 5.69
CA MET A 40 13.35 -14.59 5.70
C MET A 40 13.34 -13.99 4.29
N TYR A 41 14.46 -14.13 3.57
CA TYR A 41 14.67 -13.64 2.22
C TYR A 41 14.99 -14.80 1.26
N PRO A 42 14.87 -14.60 -0.06
CA PRO A 42 15.28 -15.60 -1.05
C PRO A 42 16.75 -15.97 -0.93
N GLU A 43 17.09 -17.20 -1.34
CA GLU A 43 18.49 -17.61 -1.52
C GLU A 43 19.08 -16.91 -2.75
N ILE A 44 20.27 -16.33 -2.60
CA ILE A 44 20.97 -15.65 -3.70
C ILE A 44 21.51 -16.69 -4.70
N GLY A 45 22.03 -17.82 -4.23
CA GLY A 45 22.66 -18.83 -5.08
C GLY A 45 24.15 -18.54 -5.34
N ARG A 46 24.71 -19.10 -6.42
CA ARG A 46 26.11 -18.85 -6.81
C ARG A 46 26.20 -17.53 -7.56
N GLY A 47 27.25 -16.77 -7.32
CA GLY A 47 27.42 -15.44 -7.89
C GLY A 47 28.89 -15.04 -7.98
N THR A 48 29.13 -13.78 -8.28
CA THR A 48 30.45 -13.14 -8.17
C THR A 48 30.57 -12.34 -6.87
N HIS A 49 31.81 -12.00 -6.53
CA HIS A 49 32.18 -11.03 -5.48
C HIS A 49 33.41 -10.25 -5.97
N LEU A 50 33.19 -9.27 -6.84
CA LEU A 50 34.19 -8.40 -7.47
C LEU A 50 34.57 -7.24 -6.54
N PHE A 51 33.64 -6.78 -5.69
CA PHE A 51 33.86 -5.74 -4.68
C PHE A 51 33.11 -6.04 -3.36
N ASP A 52 33.34 -5.22 -2.33
CA ASP A 52 32.78 -5.43 -0.99
C ASP A 52 31.37 -4.84 -0.86
N HIS A 53 30.35 -5.69 -0.95
CA HIS A 53 28.95 -5.30 -0.73
C HIS A 53 28.70 -4.72 0.67
N GLY A 54 29.44 -5.17 1.68
CA GLY A 54 29.28 -4.71 3.05
C GLY A 54 29.70 -3.26 3.24
N GLU A 55 30.67 -2.78 2.45
CA GLU A 55 31.05 -1.38 2.39
C GLU A 55 29.91 -0.53 1.78
N GLN A 56 29.31 -1.01 0.69
CA GLN A 56 28.20 -0.32 0.01
C GLN A 56 26.92 -0.23 0.88
N LEU A 57 26.68 -1.21 1.75
CA LEU A 57 25.54 -1.22 2.67
C LEU A 57 25.85 -0.64 4.05
N ALA A 58 27.00 0.01 4.23
CA ALA A 58 27.36 0.59 5.51
C ALA A 58 26.31 1.63 5.94
N GLY A 59 25.69 1.42 7.11
CA GLY A 59 24.67 2.31 7.67
C GLY A 59 23.24 2.02 7.21
N PHE A 60 23.02 1.09 6.28
CA PHE A 60 21.68 0.65 5.91
C PHE A 60 21.03 -0.17 7.03
N VAL A 61 19.72 -0.01 7.19
CA VAL A 61 18.92 -0.84 8.09
C VAL A 61 18.52 -2.12 7.37
N GLU A 62 18.79 -3.26 8.01
CA GLU A 62 18.55 -4.62 7.50
C GLU A 62 19.36 -4.91 6.23
N PRO A 63 20.72 -4.82 6.29
CA PRO A 63 21.58 -5.02 5.11
C PRO A 63 21.36 -6.40 4.45
N ALA A 64 20.92 -7.40 5.21
CA ALA A 64 20.60 -8.73 4.69
C ALA A 64 19.42 -8.74 3.69
N TRP A 65 18.47 -7.79 3.78
CA TRP A 65 17.41 -7.66 2.79
C TRP A 65 17.98 -7.21 1.44
N TYR A 66 18.86 -6.20 1.45
CA TYR A 66 19.51 -5.68 0.24
C TYR A 66 20.38 -6.75 -0.41
N GLU A 67 21.26 -7.39 0.37
CA GLU A 67 22.11 -8.49 -0.09
C GLU A 67 21.29 -9.60 -0.80
N ALA A 68 20.11 -9.92 -0.27
CA ALA A 68 19.25 -10.94 -0.84
C ALA A 68 18.46 -10.49 -2.06
N ASN A 69 18.19 -9.19 -2.25
CA ASN A 69 17.22 -8.70 -3.22
C ASN A 69 17.80 -7.89 -4.37
N ILE A 70 18.75 -7.00 -4.11
CA ILE A 70 19.18 -5.99 -5.10
C ILE A 70 20.42 -6.45 -5.88
N PRO A 71 20.60 -5.96 -7.11
CA PRO A 71 21.91 -5.94 -7.74
C PRO A 71 22.85 -4.93 -7.05
N PHE A 72 24.14 -5.21 -7.04
CA PHE A 72 25.16 -4.31 -6.50
C PHE A 72 25.93 -3.65 -7.64
N VAL A 73 26.32 -2.40 -7.49
CA VAL A 73 27.10 -1.66 -8.49
C VAL A 73 28.36 -1.05 -7.87
N ASP A 74 29.40 -0.93 -8.69
CA ASP A 74 30.61 -0.17 -8.39
C ASP A 74 30.91 0.72 -9.60
N LEU A 75 30.82 2.03 -9.41
CA LEU A 75 30.82 3.05 -10.46
C LEU A 75 31.87 4.13 -10.17
N PRO A 76 32.58 4.65 -11.19
CA PRO A 76 33.49 5.78 -11.01
C PRO A 76 32.77 7.11 -10.70
N ASP A 77 31.45 7.17 -10.87
CA ASP A 77 30.60 8.32 -10.56
C ASP A 77 29.87 8.13 -9.22
N GLN A 78 30.43 8.70 -8.15
CA GLN A 78 29.87 8.56 -6.80
C GLN A 78 28.48 9.21 -6.66
N THR A 79 28.15 10.22 -7.47
CA THR A 79 26.81 10.85 -7.38
C THR A 79 25.74 9.89 -7.86
N ILE A 80 26.00 9.16 -8.95
CA ILE A 80 25.10 8.10 -9.44
C ILE A 80 25.08 6.93 -8.45
N GLU A 81 26.23 6.47 -7.96
CA GLU A 81 26.31 5.33 -7.03
C GLU A 81 25.59 5.59 -5.70
N ASP A 82 25.83 6.73 -5.05
CA ASP A 82 25.15 7.09 -3.81
C ASP A 82 23.63 7.16 -3.99
N THR A 83 23.19 7.68 -5.14
CA THR A 83 21.77 7.75 -5.49
C THR A 83 21.20 6.36 -5.76
N TYR A 84 21.97 5.45 -6.38
CA TYR A 84 21.54 4.09 -6.67
C TYR A 84 21.17 3.32 -5.39
N TYR A 85 22.08 3.33 -4.41
CA TYR A 85 21.84 2.68 -3.13
C TYR A 85 20.76 3.39 -2.31
N TYR A 86 20.72 4.73 -2.33
CA TYR A 86 19.63 5.50 -1.73
C TYR A 86 18.27 5.11 -2.31
N ARG A 87 18.16 4.95 -3.64
CA ARG A 87 16.90 4.61 -4.31
C ARG A 87 16.43 3.18 -4.06
N TRP A 88 17.35 2.26 -3.75
CA TRP A 88 16.96 0.96 -3.20
C TRP A 88 16.41 1.07 -1.77
N ARG A 89 16.91 2.01 -0.96
CA ARG A 89 16.33 2.29 0.36
C ARG A 89 14.90 2.79 0.24
N THR A 90 14.66 3.83 -0.58
CA THR A 90 13.31 4.40 -0.73
C THR A 90 12.32 3.38 -1.30
N TYR A 91 12.76 2.53 -2.24
CA TYR A 91 11.91 1.46 -2.76
C TYR A 91 11.54 0.44 -1.68
N LYS A 92 12.48 0.08 -0.80
CA LYS A 92 12.21 -0.82 0.34
C LYS A 92 11.24 -0.18 1.33
N GLU A 93 11.39 1.10 1.62
CA GLU A 93 10.51 1.86 2.53
C GLU A 93 9.08 1.94 1.99
N ALA A 94 8.92 1.97 0.66
CA ALA A 94 7.63 1.93 -0.02
C ALA A 94 6.97 0.52 -0.06
N LEU A 95 7.68 -0.55 0.35
CA LEU A 95 7.08 -1.88 0.43
C LEU A 95 6.16 -1.97 1.64
N LYS A 96 4.89 -2.26 1.39
CA LYS A 96 3.86 -2.35 2.41
C LYS A 96 3.11 -3.66 2.30
N TYR A 97 3.08 -4.46 3.37
CA TYR A 97 2.26 -5.66 3.42
C TYR A 97 0.86 -5.35 3.93
N THR A 98 -0.17 -5.58 3.12
CA THR A 98 -1.53 -5.09 3.37
C THR A 98 -2.47 -6.15 3.94
N GLY A 99 -2.01 -7.41 4.03
CA GLY A 99 -2.79 -8.53 4.52
C GLY A 99 -2.89 -9.66 3.49
N PRO A 100 -3.58 -10.76 3.80
CA PRO A 100 -3.65 -11.95 2.94
C PRO A 100 -4.42 -11.74 1.63
N ASP A 101 -5.28 -10.72 1.54
CA ASP A 101 -6.13 -10.50 0.35
C ASP A 101 -5.34 -9.88 -0.81
N ASP A 102 -4.50 -8.88 -0.51
CA ASP A 102 -3.73 -8.13 -1.51
C ASP A 102 -2.21 -8.34 -1.40
N GLY A 103 -1.71 -8.89 -0.29
CA GLY A 103 -0.29 -9.18 -0.10
C GLY A 103 0.58 -7.93 0.00
N TRP A 104 1.71 -7.90 -0.69
CA TRP A 104 2.57 -6.73 -0.80
C TRP A 104 2.07 -5.72 -1.84
N ILE A 105 2.11 -4.44 -1.48
CA ILE A 105 2.00 -3.32 -2.43
C ILE A 105 3.25 -2.46 -2.39
N VAL A 106 3.41 -1.64 -3.43
CA VAL A 106 4.40 -0.56 -3.50
C VAL A 106 3.66 0.77 -3.40
N SER A 107 3.90 1.53 -2.34
CA SER A 107 3.30 2.84 -2.15
C SER A 107 4.06 3.93 -2.91
N GLU A 108 3.33 4.99 -3.26
CA GLU A 108 3.90 6.18 -3.92
C GLU A 108 4.38 7.19 -2.87
N PHE A 109 3.51 7.50 -1.91
CA PHE A 109 3.84 8.18 -0.65
C PHE A 109 4.06 7.15 0.47
N LEU A 110 4.87 7.48 1.48
CA LEU A 110 5.12 6.64 2.68
C LEU A 110 3.95 6.65 3.70
N GLY A 111 2.73 6.63 3.19
CA GLY A 111 1.47 6.66 3.93
C GLY A 111 0.27 6.90 3.01
N PRO A 112 -0.96 6.51 3.41
CA PRO A 112 -2.15 6.74 2.60
C PRO A 112 -2.48 8.24 2.53
N VAL A 113 -2.90 8.70 1.35
CA VAL A 113 -3.43 10.05 1.10
C VAL A 113 -4.91 9.99 0.70
N GLY A 114 -5.63 11.11 0.76
CA GLY A 114 -7.09 11.14 0.62
C GLY A 114 -7.65 10.65 -0.72
N TYR A 115 -6.81 10.58 -1.76
CA TYR A 115 -7.15 10.10 -3.10
C TYR A 115 -6.46 8.78 -3.48
N SER A 116 -5.91 8.07 -2.48
CA SER A 116 -5.35 6.73 -2.67
C SER A 116 -6.44 5.66 -2.77
N ALA A 117 -6.15 4.62 -3.53
CA ALA A 117 -6.91 3.38 -3.55
C ALA A 117 -6.79 2.66 -2.20
N PRO A 118 -7.62 1.61 -1.94
CA PRO A 118 -7.56 0.86 -0.69
C PRO A 118 -6.13 0.47 -0.28
N ASN A 119 -5.86 0.49 1.03
CA ASN A 119 -4.54 0.24 1.62
C ASN A 119 -3.43 1.27 1.30
N GLY A 120 -3.72 2.32 0.54
CA GLY A 120 -2.80 3.43 0.26
C GLY A 120 -2.08 3.34 -1.09
N GLY A 121 -2.51 2.47 -2.01
CA GLY A 121 -1.93 2.39 -3.36
C GLY A 121 -2.35 3.57 -4.24
N ILE A 122 -1.46 4.06 -5.10
CA ILE A 122 -1.75 5.07 -6.14
C ILE A 122 -1.22 4.55 -7.47
N VAL A 123 -2.05 4.58 -8.52
CA VAL A 123 -1.74 3.92 -9.80
C VAL A 123 -0.87 4.78 -10.72
N ALA A 124 -0.72 6.09 -10.44
CA ALA A 124 -0.02 7.05 -11.29
C ALA A 124 1.40 6.60 -11.69
N ALA A 125 2.19 6.13 -10.72
CA ALA A 125 3.53 5.59 -10.96
C ALA A 125 3.61 4.05 -10.95
N ALA A 126 2.49 3.32 -11.00
CA ALA A 126 2.52 1.85 -10.94
C ALA A 126 3.41 1.21 -12.03
N GLY A 127 3.44 1.78 -13.23
CA GLY A 127 4.36 1.35 -14.29
C GLY A 127 5.82 1.59 -13.93
N HIS A 128 6.15 2.74 -13.33
CA HIS A 128 7.49 3.02 -12.82
C HIS A 128 7.89 2.06 -11.69
N HIS A 129 6.99 1.77 -10.74
CA HIS A 129 7.26 0.87 -9.63
C HIS A 129 7.61 -0.54 -10.10
N VAL A 130 6.94 -1.03 -11.15
CA VAL A 130 7.22 -2.34 -11.74
C VAL A 130 8.56 -2.33 -12.49
N TYR A 131 8.87 -1.27 -13.24
CA TYR A 131 10.16 -1.12 -13.93
C TYR A 131 11.35 -0.98 -12.96
N GLU A 132 11.18 -0.29 -11.83
CA GLU A 132 12.20 -0.19 -10.79
C GLU A 132 12.35 -1.52 -10.03
N GLY A 133 11.23 -2.13 -9.62
CA GLY A 133 11.23 -3.34 -8.79
C GLY A 133 11.48 -4.65 -9.52
N ARG A 134 11.42 -4.69 -10.86
CA ARG A 134 11.64 -5.93 -11.63
C ARG A 134 13.02 -6.55 -11.41
N TRP A 135 13.95 -5.78 -10.85
CA TRP A 135 15.31 -6.21 -10.50
C TRP A 135 15.41 -6.84 -9.10
N LEU A 136 14.35 -6.81 -8.30
CA LEU A 136 14.30 -7.51 -7.02
C LEU A 136 14.21 -9.02 -7.23
N ARG A 137 15.01 -9.76 -6.46
CA ARG A 137 15.05 -11.23 -6.52
C ARG A 137 13.81 -11.89 -5.91
N ASP A 138 13.22 -11.30 -4.88
CA ASP A 138 12.00 -11.84 -4.30
C ASP A 138 10.79 -11.47 -5.17
N PRO A 139 10.16 -12.45 -5.85
CA PRO A 139 9.09 -12.15 -6.77
C PRO A 139 7.79 -11.73 -6.07
N ARG A 140 7.62 -12.02 -4.79
CA ARG A 140 6.34 -11.84 -4.11
C ARG A 140 5.91 -10.38 -4.08
N TYR A 141 6.85 -9.45 -3.92
CA TYR A 141 6.58 -8.02 -3.86
C TYR A 141 5.80 -7.51 -5.06
N LEU A 142 6.26 -7.86 -6.27
CA LEU A 142 5.60 -7.42 -7.50
C LEU A 142 4.53 -8.41 -8.01
N ASP A 143 4.54 -9.67 -7.57
CA ASP A 143 3.45 -10.61 -7.87
C ASP A 143 2.15 -10.12 -7.23
N ASP A 144 2.22 -9.81 -5.94
CA ASP A 144 1.12 -9.29 -5.15
C ASP A 144 0.70 -7.91 -5.67
N TYR A 145 1.65 -7.00 -5.93
CA TYR A 145 1.34 -5.64 -6.40
C TYR A 145 0.65 -5.60 -7.78
N LEU A 146 1.04 -6.48 -8.70
CA LEU A 146 0.37 -6.59 -10.00
C LEU A 146 -1.02 -7.21 -9.85
N ASP A 147 -1.16 -8.25 -9.02
CA ASP A 147 -2.46 -8.84 -8.74
C ASP A 147 -3.40 -7.84 -8.03
N TYR A 148 -2.88 -6.97 -7.15
CA TYR A 148 -3.60 -5.87 -6.50
C TYR A 148 -4.25 -4.92 -7.52
N TRP A 149 -3.49 -4.44 -8.52
CA TRP A 149 -4.00 -3.54 -9.56
C TRP A 149 -4.88 -4.22 -10.62
N LEU A 150 -4.67 -5.51 -10.88
CA LEU A 150 -5.37 -6.22 -11.98
C LEU A 150 -6.66 -6.92 -11.53
N LYS A 151 -6.74 -7.36 -10.28
CA LYS A 151 -7.89 -8.13 -9.77
C LYS A 151 -8.13 -8.02 -8.26
N GLY A 152 -7.25 -7.34 -7.52
CA GLY A 152 -7.36 -7.13 -6.07
C GLY A 152 -8.13 -5.86 -5.73
N SER A 153 -7.92 -5.33 -4.53
CA SER A 153 -8.66 -4.12 -4.10
C SER A 153 -8.29 -2.87 -4.92
N GLY A 154 -7.11 -2.82 -5.53
CA GLY A 154 -6.67 -1.78 -6.46
C GLY A 154 -7.39 -1.80 -7.82
N SER A 155 -8.07 -2.88 -8.18
CA SER A 155 -8.96 -2.93 -9.35
C SER A 155 -10.44 -2.72 -8.98
N GLY A 156 -10.72 -2.40 -7.71
CA GLY A 156 -12.07 -2.24 -7.18
C GLY A 156 -12.75 -0.94 -7.65
N PRO A 157 -14.08 -0.82 -7.46
CA PRO A 157 -14.82 0.36 -7.84
C PRO A 157 -14.39 1.60 -7.02
N LYS A 158 -14.43 2.77 -7.67
CA LYS A 158 -14.24 4.09 -7.06
C LYS A 158 -15.36 5.07 -7.46
N PRO A 159 -15.63 6.11 -6.66
CA PRO A 159 -16.47 7.22 -7.10
C PRO A 159 -15.89 7.93 -8.33
N ALA A 160 -16.74 8.25 -9.30
CA ALA A 160 -16.41 9.11 -10.43
C ALA A 160 -16.76 10.56 -10.06
N THR A 161 -15.77 11.33 -9.60
CA THR A 161 -15.92 12.73 -9.18
C THR A 161 -14.72 13.56 -9.65
N ASP A 162 -14.85 14.88 -9.67
CA ASP A 162 -13.77 15.81 -10.05
C ASP A 162 -12.46 15.52 -9.29
N GLY A 163 -12.55 15.19 -8.00
CA GLY A 163 -11.37 14.88 -7.17
C GLY A 163 -10.81 13.47 -7.31
N LEU A 164 -11.51 12.55 -7.97
CA LEU A 164 -11.13 11.13 -8.09
C LEU A 164 -11.27 10.62 -9.52
N ASN A 165 -11.04 11.46 -10.53
CA ASN A 165 -11.25 11.16 -11.95
C ASN A 165 -12.70 10.79 -12.28
N GLU A 166 -13.46 11.80 -12.72
CA GLU A 166 -14.85 11.65 -13.18
C GLU A 166 -15.01 10.77 -14.43
N ASN A 167 -13.93 10.48 -15.17
CA ASN A 167 -13.98 9.73 -16.42
C ASN A 167 -13.82 8.22 -16.23
N THR A 168 -13.57 7.75 -15.00
CA THR A 168 -13.34 6.33 -14.71
C THR A 168 -14.04 5.89 -13.42
N THR A 169 -14.28 4.59 -13.27
CA THR A 169 -15.11 4.06 -12.17
C THR A 169 -14.38 3.03 -11.30
N ASP A 170 -13.09 2.81 -11.52
CA ASP A 170 -12.26 1.91 -10.73
C ASP A 170 -10.87 2.51 -10.45
N TRP A 171 -10.21 2.05 -9.39
CA TRP A 171 -8.95 2.60 -8.90
C TRP A 171 -7.76 2.41 -9.85
N ALA A 172 -7.74 1.32 -10.64
CA ALA A 172 -6.65 1.02 -11.57
C ALA A 172 -6.65 1.95 -12.81
N HIS A 173 -7.75 2.68 -13.02
CA HIS A 173 -7.91 3.66 -14.09
C HIS A 173 -8.09 5.09 -13.55
N GLN A 174 -7.75 5.35 -12.29
CA GLN A 174 -7.72 6.73 -11.78
C GLN A 174 -6.69 7.58 -12.52
N TYR A 175 -5.52 7.00 -12.80
CA TYR A 175 -4.47 7.60 -13.61
C TYR A 175 -4.08 6.66 -14.75
N SER A 176 -3.48 7.21 -15.81
CA SER A 176 -2.97 6.44 -16.94
C SER A 176 -1.87 5.45 -16.52
N PHE A 177 -1.97 4.18 -16.96
CA PHE A 177 -1.07 3.09 -16.54
C PHE A 177 -0.78 2.10 -17.69
N TRP A 178 0.51 1.86 -17.99
CA TRP A 178 1.00 0.90 -19.01
C TRP A 178 1.21 -0.53 -18.45
N ALA A 179 0.13 -1.14 -17.96
CA ALA A 179 0.17 -2.35 -17.14
C ALA A 179 0.78 -3.58 -17.84
N ALA A 180 0.41 -3.81 -19.09
CA ALA A 180 0.82 -5.00 -19.83
C ALA A 180 2.28 -4.89 -20.31
N ASP A 181 2.70 -3.70 -20.74
CA ASP A 181 4.10 -3.42 -21.03
C ASP A 181 4.99 -3.66 -19.80
N ALA A 182 4.62 -3.11 -18.65
CA ALA A 182 5.36 -3.28 -17.41
C ALA A 182 5.44 -4.77 -16.96
N MET A 183 4.33 -5.52 -17.08
CA MET A 183 4.30 -6.96 -16.81
C MET A 183 5.26 -7.74 -17.73
N LEU A 184 5.26 -7.46 -19.04
CA LEU A 184 6.16 -8.12 -19.99
C LEU A 184 7.62 -7.72 -19.76
N ALA A 185 7.87 -6.45 -19.43
CA ALA A 185 9.19 -5.93 -19.10
C ALA A 185 9.77 -6.60 -17.86
N ARG A 186 8.94 -6.89 -16.85
CA ARG A 186 9.31 -7.69 -15.67
C ARG A 186 9.59 -9.14 -16.02
N ALA A 187 8.69 -9.79 -16.77
CA ALA A 187 8.87 -11.18 -17.20
C ALA A 187 10.14 -11.38 -18.03
N SER A 188 10.58 -10.35 -18.75
CA SER A 188 11.83 -10.35 -19.52
C SER A 188 13.10 -10.30 -18.66
N VAL A 189 12.98 -9.89 -17.38
CA VAL A 189 14.06 -9.93 -16.38
C VAL A 189 14.02 -11.23 -15.59
N ASP A 190 12.88 -11.59 -15.00
CA ASP A 190 12.81 -12.75 -14.11
C ASP A 190 12.61 -14.09 -14.85
N GLY A 191 12.19 -14.07 -16.12
CA GLY A 191 11.94 -15.23 -16.97
C GLY A 191 10.61 -15.93 -16.69
N ARG A 192 9.73 -15.38 -15.86
CA ARG A 192 8.45 -16.00 -15.46
C ARG A 192 7.30 -15.59 -16.39
N PHE A 193 7.49 -15.86 -17.68
CA PHE A 193 6.47 -15.58 -18.70
C PHE A 193 5.14 -16.31 -18.45
N ASP A 194 5.17 -17.50 -17.84
CA ASP A 194 3.95 -18.22 -17.46
C ASP A 194 3.07 -17.40 -16.50
N PHE A 195 3.67 -16.67 -15.55
CA PHE A 195 2.93 -15.79 -14.64
C PHE A 195 2.21 -14.67 -15.41
N ALA A 196 2.91 -14.04 -16.37
CA ALA A 196 2.32 -12.99 -17.20
C ALA A 196 1.23 -13.54 -18.14
N VAL A 197 1.45 -14.71 -18.74
CA VAL A 197 0.45 -15.40 -19.58
C VAL A 197 -0.79 -15.78 -18.79
N ASP A 198 -0.64 -16.22 -17.54
CA ASP A 198 -1.77 -16.56 -16.67
C ASP A 198 -2.67 -15.34 -16.34
N ARG A 199 -2.14 -14.12 -16.43
CA ARG A 199 -2.88 -12.85 -16.24
C ARG A 199 -3.36 -12.19 -17.54
N LEU A 200 -3.23 -12.86 -18.69
CA LEU A 200 -3.70 -12.33 -19.97
C LEU A 200 -5.16 -11.83 -19.92
N PRO A 201 -6.13 -12.55 -19.32
CA PRO A 201 -7.51 -12.06 -19.24
C PRO A 201 -7.63 -10.70 -18.55
N GLU A 202 -6.93 -10.51 -17.43
CA GLU A 202 -6.94 -9.28 -16.66
C GLU A 202 -6.20 -8.14 -17.38
N LEU A 203 -5.09 -8.44 -18.06
CA LEU A 203 -4.36 -7.46 -18.88
C LEU A 203 -5.20 -6.99 -20.08
N GLU A 204 -5.91 -7.91 -20.75
CA GLU A 204 -6.83 -7.55 -21.81
C GLU A 204 -7.98 -6.69 -21.31
N GLU A 205 -8.50 -6.95 -20.11
CA GLU A 205 -9.57 -6.16 -19.48
C GLU A 205 -9.07 -4.75 -19.12
N GLN A 206 -7.87 -4.63 -18.53
CA GLN A 206 -7.27 -3.34 -18.23
C GLN A 206 -7.13 -2.50 -19.51
N TRP A 207 -6.64 -3.09 -20.61
CA TRP A 207 -6.53 -2.36 -21.88
C TRP A 207 -7.90 -1.92 -22.43
N LYS A 208 -8.90 -2.81 -22.38
CA LYS A 208 -10.26 -2.53 -22.91
C LYS A 208 -11.02 -1.49 -22.09
N THR A 209 -10.75 -1.37 -20.79
CA THR A 209 -11.47 -0.44 -19.90
C THR A 209 -11.22 1.03 -20.25
N TRP A 210 -10.12 1.36 -20.95
CA TRP A 210 -9.88 2.69 -21.51
C TRP A 210 -10.77 3.05 -22.72
N ALA A 211 -11.67 2.17 -23.18
CA ALA A 211 -12.56 2.42 -24.32
C ALA A 211 -13.37 3.73 -24.27
N PRO A 212 -13.88 4.22 -23.12
CA PRO A 212 -14.57 5.51 -23.05
C PRO A 212 -13.68 6.71 -23.44
N GLN A 213 -12.37 6.60 -23.25
CA GLN A 213 -11.37 7.60 -23.62
C GLN A 213 -10.90 7.45 -25.07
N PHE A 214 -11.29 6.41 -25.79
CA PHE A 214 -10.94 6.24 -27.20
C PHE A 214 -11.94 6.96 -28.11
N ASP A 215 -11.51 8.04 -28.75
CA ASP A 215 -12.33 8.72 -29.75
C ASP A 215 -12.24 8.00 -31.10
N GLN A 216 -13.33 7.36 -31.51
CA GLN A 216 -13.46 6.68 -32.79
C GLN A 216 -13.31 7.62 -34.01
N ALA A 217 -13.64 8.90 -33.88
CA ALA A 217 -13.57 9.85 -35.00
C ALA A 217 -12.13 10.24 -35.33
N THR A 218 -11.29 10.38 -34.31
CA THR A 218 -9.85 10.64 -34.49
C THR A 218 -9.03 9.37 -34.55
N GLY A 219 -9.46 8.28 -33.92
CA GLY A 219 -8.67 7.06 -33.73
C GLY A 219 -7.56 7.20 -32.70
N LEU A 220 -7.74 8.10 -31.72
CA LEU A 220 -6.80 8.37 -30.63
C LEU A 220 -7.50 8.28 -29.28
N TYR A 221 -6.74 7.97 -28.24
CA TYR A 221 -7.16 8.17 -26.86
C TYR A 221 -6.98 9.64 -26.46
N TRP A 222 -7.92 10.16 -25.67
CA TRP A 222 -7.81 11.47 -25.03
C TRP A 222 -7.66 11.32 -23.51
N GLN A 223 -7.04 12.31 -22.87
CA GLN A 223 -6.89 12.37 -21.43
C GLN A 223 -6.85 13.83 -20.94
N VAL A 224 -7.26 14.06 -19.70
CA VAL A 224 -7.03 15.33 -18.99
C VAL A 224 -5.67 15.26 -18.28
N PRO A 225 -4.80 16.27 -18.38
CA PRO A 225 -3.44 16.23 -17.83
C PRO A 225 -3.35 15.79 -16.35
N VAL A 226 -4.25 16.23 -15.47
CA VAL A 226 -4.27 15.76 -14.06
C VAL A 226 -4.44 14.23 -13.94
N TRP A 227 -5.16 13.58 -14.86
CA TRP A 227 -5.34 12.12 -14.89
C TRP A 227 -4.21 11.37 -15.60
N ASP A 228 -3.22 12.09 -16.14
CA ASP A 228 -1.87 11.55 -16.42
C ASP A 228 -0.92 11.75 -15.23
N ALA A 229 -1.43 12.23 -14.08
CA ALA A 229 -0.66 12.73 -12.94
C ALA A 229 0.21 13.95 -13.30
N MET A 230 -0.28 14.81 -14.21
CA MET A 230 0.45 15.97 -14.75
C MET A 230 -0.45 17.22 -14.78
N GLU A 231 -0.96 17.67 -13.65
CA GLU A 231 -1.84 18.85 -13.56
C GLU A 231 -1.10 20.17 -13.88
N PHE A 232 -1.84 21.21 -14.30
CA PHE A 232 -1.27 22.52 -14.67
C PHE A 232 -0.16 22.47 -15.73
N THR A 233 -0.35 21.71 -16.80
CA THR A 233 0.59 21.73 -17.94
C THR A 233 0.39 22.95 -18.84
N ALA A 234 1.31 23.19 -19.77
CA ALA A 234 1.13 24.22 -20.80
C ALA A 234 -0.14 23.99 -21.67
N SER A 235 -0.57 22.73 -21.83
CA SER A 235 -1.87 22.40 -22.41
C SER A 235 -3.03 22.79 -21.50
N SER A 236 -2.94 22.55 -20.18
CA SER A 236 -4.00 22.89 -19.21
C SER A 236 -4.25 24.39 -19.11
N TYR A 237 -3.21 25.23 -19.10
CA TYR A 237 -3.34 26.69 -19.00
C TYR A 237 -3.99 27.37 -20.22
N GLN A 238 -4.23 26.61 -21.30
CA GLN A 238 -5.00 27.08 -22.44
C GLN A 238 -6.51 26.80 -22.29
N SER A 239 -6.96 26.42 -21.09
CA SER A 239 -8.36 26.26 -20.72
C SER A 239 -8.73 27.16 -19.53
N ASP A 240 -10.04 27.34 -19.30
CA ASP A 240 -10.55 28.19 -18.21
C ASP A 240 -10.39 27.56 -16.80
N ASP A 241 -10.17 26.24 -16.72
CA ASP A 241 -9.83 25.50 -15.49
C ASP A 241 -8.49 24.79 -15.69
N PRO A 242 -7.34 25.40 -15.35
CA PRO A 242 -6.03 24.77 -15.56
C PRO A 242 -5.77 23.51 -14.73
N TYR A 243 -6.62 23.17 -13.75
CA TYR A 243 -6.47 21.94 -12.97
C TYR A 243 -7.16 20.75 -13.67
N HIS A 244 -8.46 20.88 -13.97
CA HIS A 244 -9.25 19.81 -14.63
C HIS A 244 -9.39 19.99 -16.15
N GLY A 245 -8.76 21.00 -16.74
CA GLY A 245 -8.86 21.32 -18.15
C GLY A 245 -7.64 20.90 -18.97
N GLY A 246 -7.71 21.17 -20.28
CA GLY A 246 -6.73 20.67 -21.24
C GLY A 246 -7.02 19.24 -21.71
N ALA A 247 -8.28 18.79 -21.68
CA ALA A 247 -8.67 17.51 -22.25
C ALA A 247 -8.24 17.41 -23.72
N GLY A 248 -7.42 16.40 -24.04
CA GLY A 248 -6.87 16.31 -25.40
C GLY A 248 -6.18 15.01 -25.72
N TYR A 249 -5.84 14.89 -27.01
CA TYR A 249 -5.07 13.77 -27.55
C TYR A 249 -3.59 13.99 -27.21
N ARG A 250 -3.12 13.27 -26.21
CA ARG A 250 -1.79 13.41 -25.61
C ARG A 250 -0.85 12.29 -26.05
N PRO A 251 0.46 12.55 -26.23
CA PRO A 251 1.42 11.50 -26.50
C PRO A 251 1.49 10.39 -25.44
N THR A 252 1.13 10.67 -24.19
CA THR A 252 1.12 9.77 -23.03
C THR A 252 0.21 8.54 -23.24
N LEU A 253 -1.09 8.66 -22.96
CA LEU A 253 -2.03 7.53 -22.97
C LEU A 253 -2.05 6.78 -24.31
N ASN A 254 -1.83 7.47 -25.43
CA ASN A 254 -1.72 6.84 -26.75
C ASN A 254 -0.47 5.94 -26.85
N ALA A 255 0.68 6.36 -26.34
CA ALA A 255 1.88 5.54 -26.31
C ALA A 255 1.78 4.39 -25.29
N TYR A 256 1.13 4.64 -24.14
CA TYR A 256 0.88 3.59 -23.14
C TYR A 256 -0.02 2.47 -23.72
N GLN A 257 -1.15 2.83 -24.34
CA GLN A 257 -2.06 1.88 -24.98
C GLN A 257 -1.42 1.17 -26.18
N TYR A 258 -0.49 1.83 -26.88
CA TYR A 258 0.34 1.18 -27.89
C TYR A 258 1.26 0.11 -27.28
N GLY A 259 2.00 0.47 -26.23
CA GLY A 259 2.90 -0.44 -25.51
C GLY A 259 2.15 -1.66 -24.97
N ASP A 260 1.02 -1.43 -24.31
CA ASP A 260 0.18 -2.50 -23.76
C ASP A 260 -0.36 -3.42 -24.84
N ALA A 261 -0.86 -2.88 -25.96
CA ALA A 261 -1.32 -3.71 -27.08
C ALA A 261 -0.19 -4.56 -27.66
N LYS A 262 1.03 -4.00 -27.78
CA LYS A 262 2.21 -4.75 -28.22
C LYS A 262 2.61 -5.85 -27.22
N ALA A 263 2.53 -5.56 -25.92
CA ALA A 263 2.85 -6.52 -24.88
C ALA A 263 1.83 -7.67 -24.82
N ILE A 264 0.54 -7.36 -24.85
CA ILE A 264 -0.56 -8.35 -24.91
C ILE A 264 -0.40 -9.23 -26.14
N ALA A 265 -0.13 -8.65 -27.32
CA ALA A 265 0.12 -9.43 -28.53
C ALA A 265 1.33 -10.38 -28.37
N SER A 266 2.39 -9.95 -27.68
CA SER A 266 3.55 -10.78 -27.39
C SER A 266 3.18 -11.96 -26.49
N LEU A 267 2.46 -11.72 -25.40
CA LEU A 267 2.02 -12.74 -24.44
C LEU A 267 1.04 -13.74 -25.08
N LEU A 268 0.09 -13.26 -25.90
CA LEU A 268 -0.82 -14.12 -26.67
C LEU A 268 -0.09 -15.03 -27.65
N ARG A 269 1.05 -14.60 -28.22
CA ARG A 269 1.88 -15.48 -29.05
C ARG A 269 2.59 -16.55 -28.23
N LEU A 270 3.03 -16.23 -27.01
CA LEU A 270 3.61 -17.21 -26.09
C LEU A 270 2.56 -18.25 -25.68
N SER A 271 1.31 -17.87 -25.47
CA SER A 271 0.20 -18.79 -25.16
C SER A 271 -0.35 -19.55 -26.37
N GLY A 272 0.00 -19.12 -27.59
CA GLY A 272 -0.37 -19.76 -28.86
C GLY A 272 -1.59 -19.14 -29.57
N ASP A 273 -2.25 -18.13 -29.00
CA ASP A 273 -3.35 -17.41 -29.65
C ASP A 273 -2.86 -16.33 -30.63
N ARG A 274 -2.34 -16.79 -31.76
CA ARG A 274 -1.83 -15.91 -32.83
C ARG A 274 -2.91 -15.00 -33.41
N ARG A 275 -4.16 -15.44 -33.46
CA ARG A 275 -5.24 -14.67 -34.11
C ARG A 275 -5.58 -13.43 -33.31
N THR A 276 -5.72 -13.57 -31.99
CA THR A 276 -5.99 -12.44 -31.08
C THR A 276 -4.75 -11.55 -30.99
N ALA A 277 -3.55 -12.14 -30.96
CA ALA A 277 -2.29 -11.37 -31.02
C ALA A 277 -2.23 -10.45 -32.26
N ASP A 278 -2.55 -10.99 -33.44
CA ASP A 278 -2.54 -10.21 -34.68
C ASP A 278 -3.61 -9.11 -34.69
N ALA A 279 -4.68 -9.20 -33.87
CA ALA A 279 -5.65 -8.13 -33.70
C ALA A 279 -5.06 -6.96 -32.91
N TYR A 280 -4.51 -7.24 -31.72
CA TYR A 280 -3.82 -6.23 -30.92
C TYR A 280 -2.66 -5.56 -31.68
N GLU A 281 -1.93 -6.29 -32.53
CA GLU A 281 -0.91 -5.66 -33.38
C GLU A 281 -1.47 -4.72 -34.44
N ARG A 282 -2.64 -5.03 -35.00
CA ARG A 282 -3.31 -4.13 -35.95
C ARG A 282 -3.78 -2.87 -35.23
N ASP A 283 -4.32 -3.01 -34.02
CA ASP A 283 -4.78 -1.88 -33.20
C ASP A 283 -3.60 -0.98 -32.81
N ALA A 284 -2.50 -1.57 -32.33
CA ALA A 284 -1.26 -0.84 -32.06
C ALA A 284 -0.73 -0.11 -33.31
N LYS A 285 -0.70 -0.77 -34.47
CA LYS A 285 -0.24 -0.16 -35.73
C LYS A 285 -1.16 0.98 -36.19
N SER A 286 -2.48 0.82 -36.01
CA SER A 286 -3.46 1.87 -36.30
C SER A 286 -3.20 3.09 -35.41
N LEU A 287 -3.03 2.87 -34.11
CA LEU A 287 -2.74 3.92 -33.14
C LEU A 287 -1.43 4.66 -33.46
N GLN A 288 -0.36 3.91 -33.77
CA GLN A 288 0.93 4.47 -34.22
C GLN A 288 0.77 5.36 -35.45
N SER A 289 0.05 4.89 -36.47
CA SER A 289 -0.15 5.62 -37.72
C SER A 289 -0.95 6.90 -37.51
N THR A 290 -1.99 6.83 -36.67
CA THR A 290 -2.84 7.98 -36.35
C THR A 290 -2.11 9.01 -35.50
N MET A 291 -1.34 8.56 -34.51
CA MET A 291 -0.53 9.44 -33.67
C MET A 291 0.52 10.20 -34.49
N GLU A 292 1.18 9.51 -35.43
CA GLU A 292 2.09 10.14 -36.38
C GLU A 292 1.36 11.19 -37.23
N GLN A 293 0.19 10.86 -37.76
CA GLN A 293 -0.56 11.80 -38.59
C GLN A 293 -1.04 13.04 -37.82
N LYS A 294 -1.47 12.86 -36.57
CA LYS A 294 -2.24 13.88 -35.84
C LYS A 294 -1.42 14.63 -34.79
N LEU A 295 -0.45 13.98 -34.14
CA LEU A 295 0.30 14.57 -33.03
C LEU A 295 1.73 14.99 -33.42
N TRP A 296 2.35 14.41 -34.45
CA TRP A 296 3.66 14.87 -34.94
C TRP A 296 3.56 16.21 -35.67
N ASP A 297 4.27 17.23 -35.17
CA ASP A 297 4.46 18.52 -35.82
C ASP A 297 5.69 18.47 -36.75
N PRO A 298 5.52 18.41 -38.09
CA PRO A 298 6.66 18.36 -39.00
C PRO A 298 7.43 19.67 -39.08
N THR A 299 6.88 20.80 -38.63
CA THR A 299 7.61 22.08 -38.58
C THR A 299 8.42 22.18 -37.30
N GLY A 300 7.79 21.85 -36.18
CA GLY A 300 8.43 21.79 -34.86
C GLY A 300 9.32 20.57 -34.64
N GLN A 301 9.23 19.55 -35.50
CA GLN A 301 9.90 18.25 -35.35
C GLN A 301 9.67 17.63 -33.96
N PHE A 302 8.41 17.59 -33.51
CA PHE A 302 8.07 17.13 -32.16
C PHE A 302 6.63 16.61 -32.05
N TYR A 303 6.38 15.63 -31.16
CA TYR A 303 5.01 15.20 -30.83
C TYR A 303 4.37 16.18 -29.84
N LYS A 304 3.18 16.69 -30.16
CA LYS A 304 2.52 17.74 -29.39
C LYS A 304 1.08 17.38 -29.06
N HIS A 305 0.62 17.91 -27.93
CA HIS A 305 -0.78 17.86 -27.50
C HIS A 305 -1.70 18.49 -28.55
N VAL A 306 -2.87 17.87 -28.78
CA VAL A 306 -3.98 18.43 -29.56
C VAL A 306 -5.22 18.47 -28.69
N MET A 307 -5.75 19.66 -28.42
CA MET A 307 -6.99 19.82 -27.65
C MET A 307 -8.12 19.02 -28.29
N ARG A 308 -8.89 18.28 -27.49
CA ARG A 308 -10.07 17.52 -27.96
C ARG A 308 -11.20 18.48 -28.27
N ASP A 309 -11.44 19.40 -27.34
CA ASP A 309 -12.58 20.31 -27.35
C ASP A 309 -12.23 21.63 -28.05
N ASP A 310 -13.23 22.26 -28.66
CA ASP A 310 -13.14 23.56 -29.37
C ASP A 310 -12.01 23.68 -30.43
N ASN A 311 -11.52 22.54 -30.93
CA ASN A 311 -10.43 22.45 -31.89
C ASN A 311 -10.77 21.59 -33.12
N PRO A 312 -11.80 21.95 -33.92
CA PRO A 312 -12.23 21.15 -35.07
C PRO A 312 -11.17 21.01 -36.16
N GLY A 313 -10.16 21.89 -36.17
CA GLY A 313 -9.02 21.83 -37.09
C GLY A 313 -7.91 20.86 -36.65
N GLY A 314 -7.98 20.30 -35.43
CA GLY A 314 -6.94 19.45 -34.87
C GLY A 314 -5.59 20.16 -34.78
N VAL A 315 -5.60 21.45 -34.45
CA VAL A 315 -4.39 22.26 -34.33
C VAL A 315 -3.63 21.82 -33.09
N LYS A 316 -2.33 21.53 -33.25
CA LYS A 316 -1.44 21.20 -32.14
C LYS A 316 -1.14 22.46 -31.35
N ILE A 317 -0.95 22.34 -30.04
CA ILE A 317 -0.48 23.46 -29.23
C ILE A 317 0.89 23.93 -29.73
N ALA A 318 1.22 25.20 -29.49
CA ALA A 318 2.52 25.73 -29.93
C ALA A 318 3.70 25.07 -29.19
N ASN A 319 3.51 24.80 -27.90
CA ASN A 319 4.55 24.39 -26.96
C ASN A 319 4.96 22.92 -27.14
N ARG A 320 6.23 22.63 -26.88
CA ARG A 320 6.74 21.28 -26.64
C ARG A 320 6.69 20.98 -25.14
N GLU A 321 6.05 19.89 -24.79
CA GLU A 321 6.01 19.32 -23.45
C GLU A 321 6.83 18.03 -23.44
N GLU A 322 7.51 17.71 -22.33
CA GLU A 322 8.45 16.58 -22.23
C GLU A 322 7.80 15.23 -22.62
N ILE A 323 6.48 15.12 -22.42
CA ILE A 323 5.66 13.97 -22.85
C ILE A 323 5.84 13.61 -24.34
N GLY A 324 6.30 14.54 -25.18
CA GLY A 324 6.59 14.27 -26.58
C GLY A 324 7.73 13.26 -26.81
N PHE A 325 8.53 12.92 -25.79
CA PHE A 325 9.53 11.84 -25.82
C PHE A 325 8.98 10.45 -25.47
N VAL A 326 7.81 10.38 -24.82
CA VAL A 326 7.18 9.11 -24.38
C VAL A 326 7.02 8.08 -25.52
N PRO A 327 6.74 8.45 -26.79
CA PRO A 327 6.64 7.47 -27.87
C PRO A 327 7.88 6.59 -28.07
N TRP A 328 9.09 7.06 -27.74
CA TRP A 328 10.30 6.25 -27.82
C TRP A 328 10.43 5.25 -26.66
N TYR A 329 9.75 5.47 -25.54
CA TYR A 329 9.68 4.52 -24.42
C TYR A 329 9.13 3.16 -24.89
N PHE A 330 8.18 3.15 -25.80
CA PHE A 330 7.50 1.94 -26.27
C PHE A 330 7.88 1.55 -27.71
N HIS A 331 8.98 2.11 -28.25
CA HIS A 331 9.40 1.92 -29.64
C HIS A 331 8.31 2.31 -30.68
N MET A 332 7.45 3.26 -30.34
CA MET A 332 6.33 3.72 -31.18
C MET A 332 6.76 4.76 -32.22
N ALA A 333 7.67 5.67 -31.87
CA ALA A 333 8.12 6.72 -32.78
C ALA A 333 8.92 6.13 -33.97
N PRO A 334 8.73 6.60 -35.21
CA PRO A 334 9.62 6.26 -36.33
C PRO A 334 11.02 6.85 -36.15
N ALA A 335 12.05 6.14 -36.63
CA ALA A 335 13.45 6.62 -36.54
C ALA A 335 13.69 7.98 -37.23
N ALA A 336 12.92 8.31 -38.26
CA ALA A 336 13.01 9.60 -38.96
C ALA A 336 12.67 10.81 -38.06
N ASN A 337 11.97 10.58 -36.94
CA ASN A 337 11.54 11.63 -36.04
C ASN A 337 12.57 11.94 -34.94
N SER A 338 13.76 11.33 -35.01
CA SER A 338 14.82 11.50 -33.99
C SER A 338 15.29 12.96 -33.84
N ALA A 339 14.98 13.85 -34.78
CA ALA A 339 15.26 15.29 -34.67
C ALA A 339 14.63 15.96 -33.43
N ALA A 340 13.57 15.37 -32.87
CA ALA A 340 12.97 15.82 -31.62
C ALA A 340 13.98 15.88 -30.46
N TRP A 341 14.93 14.94 -30.41
CA TRP A 341 15.92 14.82 -29.34
C TRP A 341 16.89 16.00 -29.25
N ALA A 342 17.04 16.77 -30.32
CA ALA A 342 17.80 18.02 -30.29
C ALA A 342 17.24 19.03 -29.27
N GLN A 343 15.96 18.89 -28.88
CA GLN A 343 15.33 19.77 -27.89
C GLN A 343 15.69 19.41 -26.45
N LEU A 344 16.16 18.19 -26.18
CA LEU A 344 16.52 17.77 -24.81
C LEU A 344 17.74 18.55 -24.30
N THR A 345 18.74 18.73 -25.16
CA THR A 345 20.02 19.40 -24.85
C THR A 345 20.04 20.89 -25.22
N ASP A 346 18.99 21.40 -25.84
CA ASP A 346 18.85 22.82 -26.18
C ASP A 346 18.52 23.65 -24.92
N PRO A 347 19.32 24.69 -24.57
CA PRO A 347 19.07 25.56 -23.42
C PRO A 347 17.76 26.36 -23.46
N GLN A 348 17.10 26.44 -24.61
CA GLN A 348 15.76 27.00 -24.76
C GLN A 348 14.69 25.90 -24.95
N GLY A 349 15.13 24.66 -25.15
CA GLY A 349 14.32 23.45 -25.14
C GLY A 349 14.13 22.99 -23.70
N PHE A 350 14.55 21.78 -23.37
CA PHE A 350 14.34 21.18 -22.05
C PHE A 350 15.57 21.25 -21.13
N ALA A 351 16.73 21.65 -21.65
CA ALA A 351 17.97 21.66 -20.87
C ALA A 351 17.94 22.74 -19.77
N ALA A 352 18.17 22.30 -18.54
CA ALA A 352 18.33 23.17 -17.38
C ALA A 352 19.35 22.55 -16.40
N PRO A 353 20.01 23.37 -15.55
CA PRO A 353 21.01 22.88 -14.59
C PRO A 353 20.51 21.76 -13.67
N PHE A 354 19.23 21.80 -13.28
CA PHE A 354 18.58 20.80 -12.45
C PHE A 354 17.34 20.22 -13.16
N GLY A 355 17.48 20.02 -14.47
CA GLY A 355 16.45 19.53 -15.39
C GLY A 355 16.69 18.09 -15.87
N PRO A 356 15.88 17.59 -16.82
CA PRO A 356 15.10 18.35 -17.81
C PRO A 356 13.82 19.01 -17.26
N THR A 357 13.32 20.04 -17.97
CA THR A 357 12.06 20.74 -17.66
C THR A 357 10.86 20.03 -18.30
N THR A 358 9.68 20.07 -17.68
CA THR A 358 8.47 19.41 -18.25
C THR A 358 7.86 20.14 -19.45
N VAL A 359 8.21 21.41 -19.67
CA VAL A 359 7.89 22.18 -20.89
C VAL A 359 9.14 22.88 -21.39
N GLU A 360 9.22 23.15 -22.69
CA GLU A 360 10.34 23.91 -23.27
C GLU A 360 10.45 25.31 -22.63
N ARG A 361 11.67 25.73 -22.31
CA ARG A 361 11.95 26.99 -21.61
C ARG A 361 11.56 28.24 -22.39
N ARG A 362 11.45 28.14 -23.71
CA ARG A 362 10.93 29.20 -24.59
C ARG A 362 9.40 29.34 -24.58
N SER A 363 8.69 28.45 -23.90
CA SER A 363 7.24 28.52 -23.76
C SER A 363 6.84 29.76 -22.93
N PRO A 364 5.76 30.47 -23.27
CA PRO A 364 5.19 31.49 -22.38
C PRO A 364 4.67 30.92 -21.06
N TRP A 365 4.48 29.60 -20.97
CA TRP A 365 4.01 28.90 -19.77
C TRP A 365 5.15 28.36 -18.91
N PHE A 366 6.41 28.51 -19.33
CA PHE A 366 7.55 28.02 -18.55
C PHE A 366 7.57 28.63 -17.14
N MET A 367 7.44 27.78 -16.11
CA MET A 367 7.38 28.13 -14.69
C MET A 367 6.22 29.09 -14.33
N HIS A 368 5.12 29.05 -15.08
CA HIS A 368 3.96 29.92 -14.85
C HIS A 368 3.23 29.57 -13.55
N ASP A 369 3.27 30.47 -12.57
CA ASP A 369 2.72 30.21 -11.23
C ASP A 369 3.30 28.98 -10.51
N ALA A 370 4.40 28.38 -11.00
CA ALA A 370 5.04 27.19 -10.44
C ALA A 370 5.36 27.30 -8.94
N LEU A 371 5.59 28.52 -8.44
CA LEU A 371 5.89 28.83 -7.03
C LEU A 371 4.67 29.26 -6.21
N ALA A 372 3.47 29.32 -6.80
CA ALA A 372 2.22 29.74 -6.17
C ALA A 372 1.43 28.55 -5.57
N GLY A 373 2.14 27.50 -5.15
CA GLY A 373 1.57 26.26 -4.62
C GLY A 373 1.84 25.05 -5.52
N CYS A 374 1.69 23.87 -4.91
CA CYS A 374 1.77 22.58 -5.60
C CYS A 374 0.46 22.27 -6.35
N CYS A 375 0.47 21.46 -7.41
CA CYS A 375 1.63 20.80 -8.01
C CYS A 375 1.67 21.05 -9.53
N ARG A 376 2.62 21.84 -10.05
CA ARG A 376 2.53 22.34 -11.45
C ARG A 376 3.54 21.68 -12.39
N TRP A 377 3.08 21.31 -13.58
CA TRP A 377 3.82 20.56 -14.60
C TRP A 377 4.20 21.40 -15.82
N ASP A 378 4.47 22.68 -15.62
CA ASP A 378 4.72 23.68 -16.65
C ASP A 378 6.16 24.21 -16.67
N GLY A 379 7.13 23.44 -16.21
CA GLY A 379 8.52 23.91 -16.16
C GLY A 379 9.40 23.20 -15.15
N PRO A 380 8.94 22.93 -13.91
CA PRO A 380 9.75 22.22 -12.93
C PRO A 380 10.28 20.89 -13.47
N SER A 381 11.41 20.43 -12.94
CA SER A 381 11.90 19.09 -13.26
C SER A 381 11.18 18.08 -12.39
N TRP A 382 10.49 17.15 -13.03
CA TRP A 382 9.75 16.08 -12.35
C TRP A 382 10.49 14.75 -12.54
N PRO A 383 10.91 14.06 -11.45
CA PRO A 383 11.49 12.72 -11.50
C PRO A 383 10.71 11.73 -12.36
N TYR A 384 9.37 11.80 -12.32
CA TYR A 384 8.46 11.00 -13.14
C TYR A 384 8.73 11.18 -14.64
N ALA A 385 8.70 12.41 -15.15
CA ALA A 385 8.90 12.68 -16.58
C ALA A 385 10.35 12.45 -17.00
N THR A 386 11.31 12.83 -16.15
CA THR A 386 12.74 12.56 -16.39
C THR A 386 13.01 11.06 -16.56
N SER A 387 12.33 10.21 -15.78
CA SER A 387 12.39 8.75 -15.90
C SER A 387 11.90 8.25 -17.25
N GLN A 388 10.77 8.79 -17.72
CA GLN A 388 10.22 8.44 -19.03
C GLN A 388 11.16 8.86 -20.15
N THR A 389 11.71 10.07 -20.08
CA THR A 389 12.65 10.61 -21.06
C THR A 389 13.95 9.79 -21.12
N LEU A 390 14.55 9.45 -19.97
CA LEU A 390 15.77 8.64 -19.93
C LEU A 390 15.55 7.21 -20.42
N THR A 391 14.40 6.59 -20.10
CA THR A 391 14.06 5.26 -20.64
C THR A 391 13.90 5.31 -22.17
N ALA A 392 13.17 6.31 -22.66
CA ALA A 392 13.01 6.56 -24.09
C ALA A 392 14.34 6.84 -24.80
N MET A 393 15.25 7.56 -24.16
CA MET A 393 16.57 7.86 -24.71
C MET A 393 17.46 6.62 -24.78
N ALA A 394 17.43 5.76 -23.75
CA ALA A 394 18.14 4.48 -23.78
C ALA A 394 17.66 3.61 -24.95
N ASN A 395 16.34 3.53 -25.18
CA ASN A 395 15.78 2.82 -26.34
C ASN A 395 16.23 3.43 -27.68
N LEU A 396 16.25 4.76 -27.80
CA LEU A 396 16.76 5.45 -29.00
C LEU A 396 18.22 5.05 -29.27
N LEU A 397 19.07 5.07 -28.25
CA LEU A 397 20.50 4.84 -28.45
C LEU A 397 20.84 3.37 -28.75
N ASP A 398 20.06 2.42 -28.22
CA ASP A 398 20.34 0.99 -28.37
C ASP A 398 19.58 0.28 -29.49
N ASP A 399 18.33 0.68 -29.74
CA ASP A 399 17.39 -0.07 -30.58
C ASP A 399 17.04 0.64 -31.89
N TYR A 400 17.36 1.93 -32.02
CA TYR A 400 17.15 2.71 -33.24
C TYR A 400 18.43 2.84 -34.08
N PRO A 401 18.32 3.14 -35.39
CA PRO A 401 19.47 3.55 -36.19
C PRO A 401 20.19 4.75 -35.58
N ALA A 402 21.53 4.75 -35.68
CA ALA A 402 22.34 5.86 -35.19
C ALA A 402 21.87 7.22 -35.74
N GLN A 403 21.89 8.22 -34.88
CA GLN A 403 21.43 9.59 -35.13
C GLN A 403 22.42 10.59 -34.49
N SER A 404 22.31 11.88 -34.83
CA SER A 404 23.32 12.90 -34.48
C SER A 404 22.82 14.01 -33.53
N TYR A 405 21.67 13.82 -32.90
CA TYR A 405 21.00 14.79 -32.04
C TYR A 405 21.34 14.61 -30.57
N VAL A 406 21.48 13.36 -30.13
CA VAL A 406 21.95 12.99 -28.78
C VAL A 406 22.81 11.74 -28.84
N ASP A 407 23.71 11.55 -27.88
CA ASP A 407 24.57 10.37 -27.79
C ASP A 407 24.68 9.78 -26.36
N LYS A 408 25.65 8.89 -26.15
CA LYS A 408 25.91 8.25 -24.84
C LYS A 408 26.36 9.25 -23.78
N GLN A 409 27.10 10.29 -24.17
CA GLN A 409 27.52 11.35 -23.27
C GLN A 409 26.29 12.15 -22.82
N ASP A 410 25.38 12.49 -23.73
CA ASP A 410 24.14 13.19 -23.36
C ASP A 410 23.28 12.35 -22.40
N TYR A 411 23.19 11.03 -22.61
CA TYR A 411 22.46 10.14 -21.70
C TYR A 411 23.08 10.17 -20.29
N TYR A 412 24.41 10.04 -20.22
CA TYR A 412 25.14 10.11 -18.97
C TYR A 412 24.99 11.47 -18.29
N ASP A 413 25.08 12.58 -19.02
CA ASP A 413 24.98 13.93 -18.47
C ASP A 413 23.59 14.20 -17.86
N VAL A 414 22.52 13.75 -18.53
CA VAL A 414 21.15 13.87 -18.01
C VAL A 414 20.94 12.96 -16.78
N LEU A 415 21.43 11.72 -16.81
CA LEU A 415 21.31 10.81 -15.67
C LEU A 415 22.14 11.29 -14.46
N HIS A 416 23.35 11.81 -14.68
CA HIS A 416 24.17 12.43 -13.63
C HIS A 416 23.47 13.66 -13.05
N GLY A 417 22.92 14.53 -13.91
CA GLY A 417 22.10 15.66 -13.47
C GLY A 417 20.92 15.22 -12.60
N TYR A 418 20.19 14.20 -13.02
CA TYR A 418 19.08 13.63 -12.25
C TYR A 418 19.52 12.97 -10.92
N ALA A 419 20.72 12.39 -10.87
CA ALA A 419 21.30 11.92 -9.61
C ALA A 419 21.65 13.09 -8.68
N ALA A 420 22.17 14.19 -9.25
CA ALA A 420 22.57 15.38 -8.51
C ALA A 420 21.36 16.16 -7.95
N THR A 421 20.21 16.17 -8.63
CA THR A 421 18.97 16.79 -8.09
C THR A 421 18.41 16.02 -6.90
N GLN A 422 18.73 14.74 -6.76
CA GLN A 422 18.27 13.89 -5.65
C GLN A 422 19.08 14.13 -4.38
N ARG A 423 19.20 15.40 -3.98
CA ARG A 423 19.90 15.85 -2.78
C ARG A 423 19.09 16.89 -2.02
N LYS A 424 19.26 16.92 -0.70
CA LYS A 424 18.82 18.00 0.20
C LYS A 424 19.90 18.21 1.24
N ASN A 425 20.45 19.43 1.31
CA ASN A 425 21.61 19.75 2.15
C ASN A 425 22.83 18.84 1.88
N GLY A 426 23.02 18.43 0.62
CA GLY A 426 24.13 17.56 0.20
C GLY A 426 23.96 16.07 0.51
N ALA A 427 22.87 15.65 1.17
CA ALA A 427 22.56 14.25 1.42
C ALA A 427 21.53 13.72 0.40
N PRO A 428 21.56 12.42 0.02
CA PRO A 428 20.54 11.80 -0.82
C PRO A 428 19.12 12.06 -0.32
N TYR A 429 18.26 12.57 -1.20
CA TYR A 429 16.88 12.95 -0.90
C TYR A 429 16.07 13.11 -2.20
N VAL A 430 14.88 12.55 -2.27
CA VAL A 430 13.92 12.75 -3.37
C VAL A 430 12.61 13.29 -2.82
N ALA A 431 12.05 14.29 -3.51
CA ALA A 431 10.69 14.79 -3.30
C ALA A 431 9.96 14.91 -4.65
N GLU A 432 8.89 15.70 -4.72
CA GLU A 432 7.98 15.65 -5.87
C GLU A 432 8.55 16.35 -7.11
N ALA A 433 9.06 17.59 -7.00
CA ALA A 433 9.66 18.31 -8.13
C ALA A 433 10.78 19.27 -7.73
N HIS A 434 11.75 19.42 -8.61
CA HIS A 434 12.93 20.26 -8.44
C HIS A 434 12.83 21.55 -9.25
N HIS A 435 13.32 22.67 -8.70
CA HIS A 435 13.44 23.91 -9.47
C HIS A 435 14.45 23.72 -10.60
N PRO A 436 14.18 24.13 -11.85
CA PRO A 436 15.07 23.80 -12.96
C PRO A 436 16.39 24.61 -12.95
N ASP A 437 16.39 25.79 -12.32
CA ASP A 437 17.55 26.71 -12.28
C ASP A 437 18.16 26.90 -10.88
N GLU A 438 17.56 26.35 -9.82
CA GLU A 438 18.00 26.54 -8.43
C GLU A 438 18.14 25.16 -7.78
N ASP A 439 19.17 24.99 -6.94
CA ASP A 439 19.41 23.75 -6.18
C ASP A 439 18.44 23.60 -5.00
N ARG A 440 17.15 23.37 -5.30
CA ARG A 440 16.12 23.09 -4.30
C ARG A 440 14.91 22.36 -4.87
N TRP A 441 14.35 21.50 -4.04
CA TRP A 441 12.98 20.99 -4.17
C TRP A 441 11.96 22.11 -3.94
N ILE A 442 10.86 22.10 -4.72
CA ILE A 442 9.82 23.14 -4.65
C ILE A 442 8.44 22.62 -4.27
N TYR A 443 8.25 21.30 -4.34
CA TYR A 443 7.09 20.55 -3.84
C TYR A 443 7.61 19.51 -2.85
N ASP A 444 7.83 19.99 -1.63
CA ASP A 444 8.56 19.31 -0.54
C ASP A 444 7.84 19.62 0.78
N GLY A 445 6.69 18.95 0.97
CA GLY A 445 5.86 19.03 2.16
C GLY A 445 6.37 18.06 3.23
N ALA A 446 6.56 18.57 4.46
CA ALA A 446 7.05 17.75 5.57
C ALA A 446 6.06 16.65 5.98
N GLY A 447 6.54 15.41 6.09
CA GLY A 447 5.73 14.23 6.38
C GLY A 447 4.85 13.79 5.20
N HIS A 448 5.19 14.24 3.99
CA HIS A 448 4.45 13.96 2.78
C HIS A 448 5.40 13.61 1.64
N SER A 449 6.28 14.53 1.25
CA SER A 449 7.09 14.40 0.03
C SER A 449 8.42 13.69 0.25
N GLU A 450 8.83 13.39 1.48
CA GLU A 450 10.08 12.66 1.75
C GLU A 450 10.06 11.26 1.12
N ASP A 451 11.17 10.91 0.46
CA ASP A 451 11.40 9.59 -0.14
C ASP A 451 10.31 9.20 -1.16
N TYR A 452 9.76 10.20 -1.85
CA TYR A 452 8.66 10.06 -2.81
C TYR A 452 8.98 9.05 -3.93
N ASN A 453 8.19 7.99 -4.00
CA ASN A 453 8.36 6.90 -4.93
C ASN A 453 7.45 7.10 -6.14
N HIS A 454 7.83 8.02 -7.03
CA HIS A 454 7.04 8.38 -8.22
C HIS A 454 7.88 8.38 -9.51
N SER A 455 8.96 7.59 -9.54
CA SER A 455 9.95 7.61 -10.63
C SER A 455 10.84 6.37 -10.63
N THR A 456 11.56 6.11 -11.73
CA THR A 456 12.64 5.11 -11.79
C THR A 456 14.00 5.78 -11.75
N PHE A 457 14.98 5.16 -11.10
CA PHE A 457 16.39 5.57 -11.20
C PHE A 457 17.29 4.34 -11.35
N ASN A 458 17.08 3.32 -10.52
CA ASN A 458 17.87 2.10 -10.56
C ASN A 458 17.67 1.33 -11.86
N ASP A 459 16.46 1.35 -12.43
CA ASP A 459 16.22 0.79 -13.75
C ASP A 459 17.03 1.50 -14.85
N LEU A 460 17.19 2.82 -14.76
CA LEU A 460 17.96 3.61 -15.72
C LEU A 460 19.45 3.28 -15.64
N VAL A 461 19.98 3.13 -14.42
CA VAL A 461 21.36 2.69 -14.19
C VAL A 461 21.57 1.28 -14.76
N LEU A 462 20.71 0.33 -14.42
CA LEU A 462 20.89 -1.09 -14.80
C LEU A 462 20.65 -1.32 -16.30
N SER A 463 19.53 -0.83 -16.83
CA SER A 463 19.07 -1.12 -18.20
C SER A 463 19.57 -0.13 -19.25
N GLY A 464 19.97 1.08 -18.84
CA GLY A 464 20.51 2.11 -19.72
C GLY A 464 22.02 2.27 -19.53
N LEU A 465 22.46 2.85 -18.41
CA LEU A 465 23.87 3.19 -18.19
C LEU A 465 24.79 1.97 -18.31
N LEU A 466 24.49 0.91 -17.55
CA LEU A 466 25.22 -0.37 -17.58
C LEU A 466 24.74 -1.29 -18.71
N GLY A 467 23.60 -0.97 -19.32
CA GLY A 467 23.12 -1.57 -20.56
C GLY A 467 22.70 -3.02 -20.44
N ILE A 468 22.18 -3.47 -19.31
CA ILE A 468 21.57 -4.80 -19.19
C ILE A 468 20.18 -4.74 -19.81
N ARG A 469 20.08 -5.06 -21.11
CA ARG A 469 18.84 -4.99 -21.89
C ARG A 469 18.11 -6.35 -21.83
N PRO A 470 17.01 -6.46 -21.05
CA PRO A 470 16.28 -7.72 -20.91
C PRO A 470 15.68 -8.17 -22.24
N GLN A 471 15.70 -9.47 -22.55
CA GLN A 471 15.12 -10.02 -23.77
C GLN A 471 14.07 -11.10 -23.44
N GLN A 472 13.17 -11.34 -24.40
CA GLN A 472 12.38 -12.56 -24.44
C GLN A 472 13.25 -13.71 -24.95
N GLY A 473 13.32 -14.83 -24.23
CA GLY A 473 14.08 -16.02 -24.64
C GLY A 473 15.22 -16.38 -23.68
N ASP A 474 16.37 -16.82 -24.22
CA ASP A 474 17.51 -17.36 -23.46
C ASP A 474 18.76 -16.48 -23.52
N ARG A 475 18.57 -15.16 -23.64
CA ARG A 475 19.66 -14.19 -23.84
C ARG A 475 19.42 -12.90 -23.06
N VAL A 476 20.51 -12.23 -22.76
CA VAL A 476 20.56 -10.83 -22.36
C VAL A 476 21.45 -10.09 -23.34
N ARG A 477 21.06 -8.87 -23.73
CA ARG A 477 21.93 -7.97 -24.49
C ARG A 477 22.62 -7.02 -23.51
N VAL A 478 23.94 -6.96 -23.56
CA VAL A 478 24.77 -6.04 -22.77
C VAL A 478 25.22 -4.92 -23.70
N SER A 479 24.65 -3.72 -23.57
CA SER A 479 24.88 -2.55 -24.43
C SER A 479 25.13 -1.29 -23.59
N PRO A 480 26.31 -1.15 -22.95
CA PRO A 480 26.53 -0.05 -22.00
C PRO A 480 26.48 1.33 -22.68
N LEU A 481 25.77 2.26 -22.04
CA LEU A 481 25.70 3.67 -22.43
C LEU A 481 26.64 4.57 -21.60
N VAL A 482 27.63 3.97 -20.94
CA VAL A 482 28.69 4.70 -20.22
C VAL A 482 29.50 5.63 -21.14
N PRO A 483 29.99 6.77 -20.66
CA PRO A 483 30.83 7.66 -21.44
C PRO A 483 32.22 7.06 -21.70
N GLU A 484 32.89 7.47 -22.79
CA GLU A 484 34.20 6.91 -23.19
C GLU A 484 35.29 7.05 -22.11
N GLY A 485 35.14 8.04 -21.23
CA GLY A 485 36.07 8.35 -20.16
C GLY A 485 36.14 7.31 -19.03
N TRP A 486 35.11 6.50 -18.83
CA TRP A 486 35.07 5.50 -17.75
C TRP A 486 36.12 4.42 -17.94
N ASP A 487 36.89 4.15 -16.88
CA ASP A 487 37.95 3.15 -16.83
C ASP A 487 37.50 1.83 -16.19
N HIS A 488 36.46 1.86 -15.36
CA HIS A 488 35.84 0.68 -14.79
C HIS A 488 34.33 0.88 -14.56
N PHE A 489 33.61 -0.23 -14.43
CA PHE A 489 32.34 -0.34 -13.71
C PHE A 489 32.06 -1.82 -13.46
N ALA A 490 31.25 -2.14 -12.45
CA ALA A 490 30.70 -3.47 -12.26
C ALA A 490 29.25 -3.43 -11.80
N VAL A 491 28.51 -4.46 -12.18
CA VAL A 491 27.24 -4.83 -11.58
C VAL A 491 27.24 -6.32 -11.28
N GLU A 492 26.93 -6.67 -10.04
CA GLU A 492 26.99 -8.04 -9.53
C GLU A 492 25.62 -8.60 -9.20
N ASN A 493 25.49 -9.90 -9.43
CA ASN A 493 24.39 -10.74 -8.99
C ASN A 493 22.99 -10.17 -9.32
N VAL A 494 22.81 -9.68 -10.55
CA VAL A 494 21.50 -9.31 -11.08
C VAL A 494 20.66 -10.59 -11.22
N PRO A 495 19.49 -10.69 -10.58
CA PRO A 495 18.60 -11.83 -10.78
C PRO A 495 18.04 -11.77 -12.21
N TYR A 496 18.49 -12.69 -13.08
CA TYR A 496 18.09 -12.72 -14.49
C TYR A 496 17.73 -14.14 -14.91
N HIS A 497 16.48 -14.35 -15.31
CA HIS A 497 15.94 -15.65 -15.74
C HIS A 497 16.23 -16.80 -14.75
N GLY A 498 16.27 -16.53 -13.45
CA GLY A 498 16.59 -17.52 -12.42
C GLY A 498 18.10 -17.80 -12.21
N HIS A 499 18.96 -16.95 -12.76
CA HIS A 499 20.42 -16.96 -12.59
C HIS A 499 20.92 -15.65 -11.96
N ASN A 500 22.16 -15.66 -11.46
CA ASN A 500 22.87 -14.42 -11.12
C ASN A 500 23.76 -13.99 -12.30
N LEU A 501 23.36 -12.90 -12.97
CA LEU A 501 24.12 -12.26 -14.03
C LEU A 501 25.06 -11.20 -13.42
N SER A 502 26.30 -11.12 -13.89
CA SER A 502 27.22 -10.06 -13.49
C SER A 502 27.98 -9.54 -14.71
N VAL A 503 28.15 -8.22 -14.78
CA VAL A 503 28.79 -7.54 -15.90
C VAL A 503 29.83 -6.59 -15.31
N ALA A 504 31.07 -6.68 -15.78
CA ALA A 504 32.11 -5.73 -15.38
C ALA A 504 32.95 -5.31 -16.58
N TYR A 505 33.33 -4.04 -16.60
CA TYR A 505 34.34 -3.50 -17.49
C TYR A 505 35.50 -2.99 -16.66
N ASP A 506 36.70 -3.31 -17.09
CA ASP A 506 37.94 -2.83 -16.47
C ASP A 506 38.95 -2.58 -17.59
N ARG A 507 39.32 -1.32 -17.81
CA ARG A 507 40.12 -0.90 -18.96
C ARG A 507 41.50 -1.55 -18.98
N ASP A 508 42.14 -1.66 -17.81
CA ASP A 508 43.51 -2.20 -17.70
C ASP A 508 43.58 -3.54 -16.92
N GLY A 509 42.46 -3.97 -16.33
CA GLY A 509 42.31 -5.22 -15.60
C GLY A 509 42.76 -5.17 -14.14
N ARG A 510 43.03 -3.97 -13.58
CA ARG A 510 43.57 -3.81 -12.24
C ARG A 510 42.52 -3.56 -11.16
N THR A 511 41.36 -2.98 -11.50
CA THR A 511 40.31 -2.66 -10.52
C THR A 511 39.75 -3.92 -9.88
N TYR A 512 39.32 -4.89 -10.68
CA TYR A 512 38.71 -6.14 -10.18
C TYR A 512 39.63 -7.35 -10.21
N GLY A 513 40.83 -7.20 -10.79
CA GLY A 513 41.79 -8.29 -10.95
C GLY A 513 41.30 -9.44 -11.84
N GLN A 514 40.22 -9.23 -12.62
CA GLN A 514 39.67 -10.24 -13.54
C GLN A 514 40.25 -10.14 -14.95
N GLY A 515 41.07 -9.12 -15.22
CA GLY A 515 41.72 -8.84 -16.51
C GLY A 515 40.93 -7.86 -17.38
N ALA A 516 41.61 -7.21 -18.33
CA ALA A 516 41.06 -6.09 -19.09
C ALA A 516 39.84 -6.43 -19.98
N GLY A 517 39.04 -5.41 -20.26
CA GLY A 517 37.87 -5.42 -21.15
C GLY A 517 36.53 -5.67 -20.43
N LEU A 518 35.47 -5.79 -21.22
CA LEU A 518 34.13 -6.18 -20.75
C LEU A 518 34.07 -7.69 -20.51
N ARG A 519 33.45 -8.10 -19.40
CA ARG A 519 33.30 -9.48 -18.96
C ARG A 519 31.91 -9.71 -18.41
N VAL A 520 31.38 -10.91 -18.66
CA VAL A 520 30.05 -11.32 -18.19
C VAL A 520 30.11 -12.69 -17.56
N TRP A 521 29.50 -12.82 -16.38
CA TRP A 521 29.38 -14.05 -15.62
C TRP A 521 27.91 -14.46 -15.48
N VAL A 522 27.66 -15.76 -15.45
CA VAL A 522 26.39 -16.37 -15.09
C VAL A 522 26.66 -17.37 -13.97
N ASP A 523 26.02 -17.18 -12.82
CA ASP A 523 26.22 -17.98 -11.60
C ASP A 523 27.69 -18.07 -11.17
N GLY A 524 28.43 -16.96 -11.29
CA GLY A 524 29.86 -16.88 -10.99
C GLY A 524 30.79 -17.50 -12.04
N VAL A 525 30.26 -18.03 -13.13
CA VAL A 525 31.05 -18.60 -14.24
C VAL A 525 31.21 -17.56 -15.35
N LEU A 526 32.45 -17.24 -15.73
CA LEU A 526 32.74 -16.33 -16.84
C LEU A 526 32.27 -16.95 -18.16
N VAL A 527 31.30 -16.33 -18.82
CA VAL A 527 30.70 -16.80 -20.08
C VAL A 527 31.01 -15.94 -21.29
N HIS A 528 31.39 -14.68 -21.09
CA HIS A 528 31.75 -13.75 -22.18
C HIS A 528 32.92 -12.85 -21.80
N LYS A 529 33.72 -12.48 -22.80
CA LYS A 529 34.81 -11.50 -22.67
C LYS A 529 35.02 -10.77 -24.00
N GLN A 530 35.30 -9.48 -23.95
CA GLN A 530 35.67 -8.68 -25.11
C GLN A 530 36.51 -7.46 -24.70
N SER A 531 37.30 -6.91 -25.61
CA SER A 531 38.22 -5.80 -25.31
C SER A 531 37.57 -4.42 -25.27
N ASP A 532 36.38 -4.28 -25.83
CA ASP A 532 35.67 -3.00 -25.99
C ASP A 532 34.26 -3.05 -25.40
N LEU A 533 33.54 -1.93 -25.45
CA LEU A 533 32.18 -1.77 -24.92
C LEU A 533 31.09 -1.86 -26.00
N ARG A 534 31.35 -2.52 -27.13
CA ARG A 534 30.29 -2.77 -28.12
C ARG A 534 29.25 -3.72 -27.56
N ALA A 535 28.01 -3.61 -28.06
CA ALA A 535 26.93 -4.47 -27.63
C ALA A 535 27.26 -5.96 -27.79
N ALA A 536 26.88 -6.77 -26.80
CA ALA A 536 27.11 -8.22 -26.77
C ALA A 536 25.85 -8.99 -26.39
N ASP A 537 25.48 -10.00 -27.18
CA ASP A 537 24.38 -10.91 -26.85
C ASP A 537 24.88 -12.15 -26.11
N VAL A 538 24.63 -12.20 -24.81
CA VAL A 538 25.09 -13.28 -23.92
C VAL A 538 23.95 -14.27 -23.69
N ARG A 539 24.24 -15.56 -23.83
CA ARG A 539 23.27 -16.63 -23.57
C ARG A 539 23.08 -16.81 -22.07
N VAL A 540 21.85 -16.66 -21.59
CA VAL A 540 21.41 -16.94 -20.22
C VAL A 540 20.14 -17.80 -20.34
N PRO A 541 20.26 -19.13 -20.34
CA PRO A 541 19.08 -20.00 -20.43
C PRO A 541 18.18 -19.80 -19.22
N SER A 542 16.88 -20.11 -19.37
CA SER A 542 15.97 -20.08 -18.22
C SER A 542 16.43 -21.07 -17.15
N GLY A 543 16.75 -20.52 -15.99
CA GLY A 543 17.13 -21.22 -14.78
C GLY A 543 15.92 -21.72 -14.01
N LYS A 544 16.21 -22.50 -12.97
CA LYS A 544 15.18 -22.94 -12.04
C LYS A 544 14.79 -21.76 -11.15
N GLN A 545 13.55 -21.30 -11.29
CA GLN A 545 12.97 -20.33 -10.36
C GLN A 545 12.96 -20.91 -8.95
N THR A 546 13.49 -20.16 -7.98
CA THR A 546 13.37 -20.51 -6.57
C THR A 546 11.92 -20.31 -6.17
N ALA A 547 11.19 -21.40 -5.94
CA ALA A 547 9.83 -21.31 -5.42
C ALA A 547 9.88 -20.71 -4.02
N VAL A 548 9.31 -19.52 -3.86
CA VAL A 548 9.14 -18.88 -2.56
C VAL A 548 7.73 -19.21 -2.07
N ASP A 549 7.62 -19.83 -0.89
CA ASP A 549 6.31 -20.12 -0.30
C ASP A 549 5.58 -18.78 -0.07
N PRO A 550 4.28 -18.68 -0.42
CA PRO A 550 3.46 -17.54 -0.02
C PRO A 550 3.52 -17.39 1.50
N LEU A 551 3.73 -16.16 1.96
CA LEU A 551 3.77 -15.84 3.38
C LEU A 551 2.63 -14.91 3.72
N VAL A 552 2.02 -15.14 4.89
CA VAL A 552 1.02 -14.25 5.45
C VAL A 552 1.49 -13.72 6.79
N ASP A 553 1.42 -12.40 6.97
CA ASP A 553 1.53 -11.76 8.27
C ASP A 553 0.14 -11.66 8.91
N ASP A 554 -0.08 -12.43 9.97
CA ASP A 554 -1.34 -12.44 10.70
C ASP A 554 -1.53 -11.25 11.65
N LEU A 555 -0.52 -10.36 11.80
CA LEU A 555 -0.64 -9.15 12.62
C LEU A 555 -0.91 -7.88 11.79
N ALA A 556 -0.76 -7.92 10.47
CA ALA A 556 -0.94 -6.76 9.61
C ALA A 556 -2.35 -6.17 9.73
N ASN A 557 -2.42 -4.86 9.96
CA ASN A 557 -3.64 -4.06 9.97
C ASN A 557 -3.36 -2.63 9.49
N VAL A 558 -3.35 -2.47 8.16
CA VAL A 558 -3.13 -1.17 7.50
C VAL A 558 -4.12 -0.10 7.94
N SER A 559 -5.37 -0.48 8.22
CA SER A 559 -6.42 0.48 8.55
C SER A 559 -6.25 1.11 9.94
N GLY A 560 -5.45 0.50 10.81
CA GLY A 560 -5.35 0.85 12.23
C GLY A 560 -6.66 0.67 13.01
N THR A 561 -7.69 0.07 12.40
CA THR A 561 -9.02 -0.13 12.99
C THR A 561 -9.39 -1.61 13.05
N GLY A 562 -10.20 -1.99 14.04
CA GLY A 562 -10.61 -3.39 14.19
C GLY A 562 -9.46 -4.32 14.58
N PHE A 563 -9.53 -5.58 14.14
CA PHE A 563 -8.56 -6.62 14.45
C PHE A 563 -7.69 -6.95 13.23
N PRO A 564 -6.39 -7.27 13.42
CA PRO A 564 -5.64 -7.25 14.68
C PRO A 564 -5.52 -5.85 15.32
N ALA A 565 -5.66 -5.76 16.64
CA ALA A 565 -5.70 -4.50 17.39
C ALA A 565 -4.45 -4.36 18.27
N ALA A 566 -3.67 -3.30 18.06
CA ALA A 566 -2.50 -3.00 18.88
C ALA A 566 -2.85 -2.09 20.08
N THR A 567 -2.27 -2.39 21.24
CA THR A 567 -2.37 -1.61 22.48
C THR A 567 -1.04 -1.59 23.21
N ALA A 568 -0.78 -0.60 24.05
CA ALA A 568 0.46 -0.48 24.79
C ALA A 568 0.25 0.00 26.24
N SER A 569 1.23 -0.24 27.11
CA SER A 569 1.25 0.34 28.47
C SER A 569 1.45 1.86 28.48
N TYR A 570 2.16 2.35 27.48
CA TYR A 570 2.44 3.75 27.23
C TYR A 570 2.72 3.93 25.74
N THR A 571 2.30 5.06 25.19
CA THR A 571 2.61 5.48 23.83
C THR A 571 2.96 6.96 23.86
N TRP A 572 4.02 7.34 23.18
CA TRP A 572 4.32 8.75 22.97
C TRP A 572 3.15 9.45 22.27
N ARG A 573 2.82 10.68 22.69
CA ARG A 573 1.59 11.37 22.25
C ARG A 573 1.42 11.59 20.74
N SER A 574 2.49 11.43 19.96
CA SER A 574 2.49 11.60 18.50
C SER A 574 2.54 10.28 17.74
N ASP A 575 2.61 9.15 18.45
CA ASP A 575 2.67 7.80 17.89
C ASP A 575 1.34 7.08 18.13
N SER A 576 1.10 5.98 17.41
CA SER A 576 0.04 5.03 17.69
C SER A 576 0.61 3.61 17.86
N PRO A 577 0.07 2.78 18.78
CA PRO A 577 0.40 1.35 18.78
C PRO A 577 0.12 0.65 17.45
N ALA A 578 -0.86 1.15 16.68
CA ALA A 578 -1.26 0.59 15.40
C ALA A 578 -0.17 0.74 14.32
N ASP A 579 0.68 1.77 14.42
CA ASP A 579 1.75 2.01 13.45
C ASP A 579 2.74 0.84 13.44
N ALA A 580 2.94 0.16 14.58
CA ALA A 580 3.79 -1.03 14.64
C ALA A 580 3.24 -2.26 13.88
N ILE A 581 2.01 -2.21 13.37
CA ILE A 581 1.36 -3.28 12.62
C ILE A 581 0.69 -2.79 11.33
N ASP A 582 1.01 -1.58 10.85
CA ASP A 582 0.37 -0.97 9.68
C ASP A 582 0.87 -1.52 8.32
N GLY A 583 1.83 -2.46 8.38
CA GLY A 583 2.43 -3.10 7.21
C GLY A 583 3.64 -2.37 6.64
N GLN A 584 4.00 -1.19 7.14
CA GLN A 584 5.16 -0.40 6.71
C GLN A 584 6.35 -0.61 7.65
N ASP A 585 7.56 -0.47 7.12
CA ASP A 585 8.80 -0.60 7.89
C ASP A 585 9.89 0.35 7.37
N PHE A 586 9.81 1.63 7.76
CA PHE A 586 10.81 2.64 7.44
C PHE A 586 11.38 3.27 8.71
N HIS A 587 12.69 3.57 8.68
CA HIS A 587 13.46 4.02 9.85
C HIS A 587 13.75 5.53 9.81
N LEU A 588 12.74 6.29 9.39
CA LEU A 588 12.77 7.75 9.28
C LEU A 588 12.20 8.40 10.55
N ASP A 589 12.59 9.64 10.81
CA ASP A 589 11.94 10.46 11.84
C ASP A 589 10.62 11.03 11.34
N VAL A 590 10.62 11.56 10.11
CA VAL A 590 9.45 12.11 9.40
C VAL A 590 9.53 11.67 7.93
N PRO A 591 8.46 11.10 7.34
CA PRO A 591 7.26 10.61 8.02
C PRO A 591 7.58 9.50 9.04
N ALA A 592 6.64 9.19 9.93
CA ALA A 592 6.81 8.20 10.98
C ALA A 592 5.79 7.06 10.84
N THR A 593 6.27 5.83 10.87
CA THR A 593 5.45 4.63 11.16
C THR A 593 6.11 3.85 12.28
N ARG A 594 5.78 4.22 13.53
CA ARG A 594 6.39 3.60 14.71
C ARG A 594 5.57 3.81 15.97
N TRP A 595 5.65 2.84 16.86
CA TRP A 595 5.29 3.00 18.26
C TRP A 595 6.55 3.22 19.10
N THR A 596 6.59 4.24 19.97
CA THR A 596 7.69 4.45 20.92
C THR A 596 7.22 4.66 22.37
N THR A 597 8.12 4.34 23.31
CA THR A 597 7.94 4.58 24.75
C THR A 597 8.56 5.89 25.23
N TYR A 598 8.85 6.82 24.30
CA TYR A 598 9.56 8.05 24.62
C TYR A 598 8.81 8.89 25.66
N GLY A 599 9.48 9.22 26.77
CA GLY A 599 8.87 9.97 27.87
C GLY A 599 7.98 9.15 28.82
N SER A 600 7.98 7.81 28.71
CA SER A 600 7.25 6.93 29.62
C SER A 600 7.69 7.11 31.08
N PRO A 601 6.75 7.17 32.05
CA PRO A 601 7.06 7.13 33.47
C PRO A 601 7.25 5.70 33.99
N ASN A 602 6.98 4.68 33.16
CA ASN A 602 7.01 3.29 33.56
C ASN A 602 8.45 2.76 33.61
N ARG A 603 8.71 1.82 34.53
CA ARG A 603 9.98 1.11 34.57
C ARG A 603 10.12 0.09 33.43
N GLU A 604 9.01 -0.47 32.99
CA GLU A 604 8.91 -1.42 31.89
C GLU A 604 7.64 -1.09 31.10
N ASP A 605 7.74 -1.16 29.78
CA ASP A 605 6.63 -0.97 28.87
C ASP A 605 6.40 -2.19 27.98
N TRP A 606 5.20 -2.29 27.43
CA TRP A 606 4.78 -3.38 26.57
C TRP A 606 3.93 -2.89 25.41
N LEU A 607 4.04 -3.59 24.28
CA LEU A 607 3.14 -3.51 23.13
C LEU A 607 2.47 -4.88 22.97
N ALA A 608 1.14 -4.91 22.85
CA ALA A 608 0.35 -6.12 22.68
C ALA A 608 -0.55 -6.01 21.46
N VAL A 609 -0.64 -7.08 20.69
CA VAL A 609 -1.55 -7.21 19.55
C VAL A 609 -2.59 -8.27 19.87
N ASP A 610 -3.85 -7.87 19.98
CA ASP A 610 -4.99 -8.76 20.04
C ASP A 610 -5.39 -9.14 18.61
N ILE A 611 -5.25 -10.41 18.25
CA ILE A 611 -5.61 -10.96 16.94
C ILE A 611 -7.13 -11.19 16.86
N GLY A 612 -7.83 -11.19 18.00
CA GLY A 612 -9.28 -11.39 18.11
C GLY A 612 -9.73 -12.85 17.97
N THR A 613 -9.00 -13.67 17.21
CA THR A 613 -9.24 -15.11 17.07
C THR A 613 -7.97 -15.94 17.23
N ALA A 614 -8.15 -17.19 17.68
CA ALA A 614 -7.06 -18.14 17.82
C ALA A 614 -6.32 -18.36 16.49
N THR A 615 -5.04 -18.03 16.48
CA THR A 615 -4.19 -17.98 15.28
C THR A 615 -2.86 -18.70 15.57
N PRO A 616 -2.34 -19.53 14.65
CA PRO A 616 -1.04 -20.18 14.81
C PRO A 616 0.11 -19.17 14.62
N VAL A 617 1.01 -19.11 15.59
CA VAL A 617 2.19 -18.23 15.59
C VAL A 617 3.44 -19.10 15.53
N SER A 618 4.26 -18.90 14.49
CA SER A 618 5.45 -19.73 14.21
C SER A 618 6.72 -18.95 13.88
N ASP A 619 6.61 -17.73 13.34
CA ASP A 619 7.74 -16.88 12.97
C ASP A 619 7.39 -15.42 13.29
N VAL A 620 7.84 -14.92 14.45
CA VAL A 620 7.62 -13.52 14.85
C VAL A 620 8.84 -12.70 14.44
N ARG A 621 8.62 -11.58 13.76
CA ARG A 621 9.66 -10.65 13.33
C ARG A 621 9.41 -9.29 13.94
N VAL A 622 10.47 -8.66 14.44
CA VAL A 622 10.40 -7.35 15.08
C VAL A 622 11.48 -6.44 14.51
N SER A 623 11.06 -5.32 13.94
CA SER A 623 11.92 -4.22 13.52
C SER A 623 11.89 -3.13 14.59
N PHE A 624 13.05 -2.87 15.21
CA PHE A 624 13.18 -1.85 16.25
C PHE A 624 13.62 -0.52 15.65
N TYR A 625 12.96 0.56 16.05
CA TYR A 625 13.36 1.93 15.72
C TYR A 625 14.55 2.37 16.57
N ASP A 626 15.52 3.05 15.95
CA ASP A 626 16.71 3.56 16.63
C ASP A 626 17.21 4.86 15.97
N ASP A 627 16.90 5.99 16.60
CA ASP A 627 17.26 7.34 16.14
C ASP A 627 18.70 7.74 16.49
N GLY A 628 19.47 6.83 17.11
CA GLY A 628 20.81 7.14 17.62
C GLY A 628 20.83 8.03 18.87
N GLY A 629 19.67 8.49 19.37
CA GLY A 629 19.49 9.40 20.49
C GLY A 629 18.47 8.89 21.52
N GLY A 630 17.29 9.51 21.55
CA GLY A 630 16.29 9.34 22.61
C GLY A 630 15.54 8.02 22.58
N VAL A 631 15.44 7.38 21.41
CA VAL A 631 14.80 6.07 21.22
C VAL A 631 15.79 5.12 20.58
N ARG A 632 16.02 3.97 21.21
CA ARG A 632 17.11 3.07 20.83
C ARG A 632 16.68 1.61 20.85
N THR A 633 17.39 0.78 20.10
CA THR A 633 17.23 -0.68 20.10
C THR A 633 17.32 -1.23 21.54
N PRO A 634 16.43 -2.14 21.97
CA PRO A 634 16.48 -2.70 23.32
C PRO A 634 17.66 -3.67 23.53
N ASP A 635 18.08 -3.86 24.78
CA ASP A 635 19.11 -4.86 25.13
C ASP A 635 18.55 -6.29 25.05
N ALA A 636 17.27 -6.45 25.38
CA ALA A 636 16.55 -7.72 25.35
C ALA A 636 15.04 -7.48 25.25
N PHE A 637 14.27 -8.50 24.87
CA PHE A 637 12.82 -8.46 24.97
C PHE A 637 12.22 -9.82 25.33
N VAL A 638 11.12 -9.80 26.07
CA VAL A 638 10.29 -11.00 26.31
C VAL A 638 9.15 -11.01 25.30
N LEU A 639 8.92 -12.17 24.67
CA LEU A 639 7.75 -12.43 23.83
C LEU A 639 6.78 -13.33 24.60
N GLU A 640 5.54 -12.89 24.72
CA GLU A 640 4.47 -13.52 25.50
C GLU A 640 3.25 -13.78 24.61
N TYR A 641 2.49 -14.83 24.95
CA TYR A 641 1.20 -15.14 24.32
C TYR A 641 0.10 -15.18 25.38
N ARG A 642 -1.13 -14.87 24.97
CA ARG A 642 -2.31 -14.98 25.84
C ARG A 642 -2.80 -16.43 25.84
N LYS A 643 -2.87 -17.03 27.02
CA LYS A 643 -3.43 -18.37 27.23
C LYS A 643 -4.96 -18.35 27.15
N PRO A 644 -5.62 -19.52 27.01
CA PRO A 644 -7.08 -19.62 27.01
C PRO A 644 -7.75 -19.09 28.28
N ASP A 645 -7.04 -19.07 29.42
CA ASP A 645 -7.52 -18.51 30.68
C ASP A 645 -7.36 -16.98 30.79
N GLY A 646 -6.87 -16.33 29.73
CA GLY A 646 -6.63 -14.88 29.65
C GLY A 646 -5.29 -14.43 30.24
N THR A 647 -4.53 -15.32 30.88
CA THR A 647 -3.22 -14.97 31.46
C THR A 647 -2.13 -14.91 30.39
N TRP A 648 -1.12 -14.06 30.62
CA TRP A 648 0.05 -13.97 29.76
C TRP A 648 1.14 -14.94 30.22
N ALA A 649 1.81 -15.59 29.27
CA ALA A 649 2.99 -16.40 29.54
C ALA A 649 4.03 -16.23 28.43
N ALA A 650 5.31 -16.43 28.76
CA ALA A 650 6.38 -16.46 27.77
C ALA A 650 6.11 -17.52 26.70
N VAL A 651 6.39 -17.19 25.44
CA VAL A 651 6.28 -18.15 24.32
C VAL A 651 7.31 -19.27 24.54
N PRO A 652 6.93 -20.56 24.55
CA PRO A 652 7.88 -21.67 24.68
C PRO A 652 8.64 -21.94 23.37
N GLY A 653 9.73 -22.70 23.43
CA GLY A 653 10.37 -23.27 22.22
C GLY A 653 10.92 -22.24 21.23
N GLN A 654 11.38 -21.09 21.72
CA GLN A 654 11.89 -20.00 20.89
C GLN A 654 13.32 -20.27 20.41
N ALA A 655 13.57 -20.04 19.11
CA ALA A 655 14.89 -19.86 18.54
C ALA A 655 15.01 -18.42 18.00
N ARG A 656 16.02 -17.67 18.47
CA ARG A 656 16.17 -16.24 18.20
C ARG A 656 17.36 -15.95 17.29
N THR A 657 17.17 -15.06 16.33
CA THR A 657 18.23 -14.58 15.45
C THR A 657 18.01 -13.09 15.16
N PRO A 658 18.96 -12.21 15.53
CA PRO A 658 20.10 -12.47 16.41
C PRO A 658 19.69 -12.94 17.83
N ALA A 659 20.65 -13.44 18.61
CA ALA A 659 20.37 -13.96 19.96
C ALA A 659 19.86 -12.86 20.93
N ALA A 660 20.33 -11.63 20.74
CA ALA A 660 19.84 -10.40 21.36
C ALA A 660 19.61 -9.36 20.24
N PRO A 661 18.71 -8.38 20.42
CA PRO A 661 18.46 -7.35 19.41
C PRO A 661 19.74 -6.61 19.00
N VAL A 662 19.85 -6.30 17.70
CA VAL A 662 20.97 -5.56 17.13
C VAL A 662 20.40 -4.41 16.32
N ARG A 663 21.00 -3.22 16.46
CA ARG A 663 20.57 -2.02 15.72
C ARG A 663 20.56 -2.31 14.21
N GLY A 664 19.46 -1.95 13.56
CA GLY A 664 19.31 -2.12 12.13
C GLY A 664 19.25 -3.59 11.68
N GLN A 665 18.89 -4.54 12.56
CA GLN A 665 18.61 -5.92 12.18
C GLN A 665 17.24 -6.35 12.71
N VAL A 666 16.50 -7.08 11.87
CA VAL A 666 15.23 -7.69 12.27
C VAL A 666 15.51 -8.74 13.36
N SER A 667 14.82 -8.61 14.48
CA SER A 667 14.81 -9.62 15.55
C SER A 667 13.79 -10.70 15.23
N ARG A 668 14.28 -11.85 14.75
CA ARG A 668 13.44 -13.00 14.38
C ARG A 668 13.32 -14.01 15.53
N VAL A 669 12.11 -14.48 15.79
CA VAL A 669 11.79 -15.51 16.79
C VAL A 669 10.99 -16.63 16.13
N VAL A 670 11.65 -17.75 15.86
CA VAL A 670 11.00 -18.98 15.39
C VAL A 670 10.48 -19.78 16.58
N VAL A 671 9.23 -20.24 16.50
CA VAL A 671 8.52 -20.93 17.59
C VAL A 671 8.23 -22.37 17.18
N SER A 672 8.82 -23.34 17.89
CA SER A 672 8.65 -24.77 17.57
C SER A 672 8.35 -25.63 18.81
N PRO A 673 7.20 -26.33 18.86
CA PRO A 673 6.08 -26.26 17.90
C PRO A 673 5.39 -24.88 17.93
N PRO A 674 4.67 -24.47 16.87
CA PRO A 674 3.89 -23.23 16.86
C PRO A 674 2.91 -23.14 18.03
N VAL A 675 2.70 -21.93 18.55
CA VAL A 675 1.67 -21.68 19.57
C VAL A 675 0.39 -21.16 18.92
N THR A 676 -0.77 -21.62 19.36
CA THR A 676 -2.06 -21.04 18.95
C THR A 676 -2.54 -20.08 20.02
N THR A 677 -2.73 -18.81 19.66
CA THR A 677 -3.17 -17.76 20.59
C THR A 677 -4.04 -16.73 19.90
N ALA A 678 -4.84 -16.01 20.68
CA ALA A 678 -5.59 -14.86 20.18
C ALA A 678 -4.86 -13.53 20.45
N ALA A 679 -3.71 -13.51 21.12
CA ALA A 679 -2.95 -12.28 21.32
C ALA A 679 -1.46 -12.54 21.61
N LEU A 680 -0.60 -11.64 21.12
CA LEU A 680 0.83 -11.60 21.39
C LEU A 680 1.20 -10.31 22.14
N ARG A 681 2.24 -10.36 22.97
CA ARG A 681 2.78 -9.19 23.67
C ARG A 681 4.30 -9.22 23.68
N ILE A 682 4.91 -8.07 23.38
CA ILE A 682 6.34 -7.85 23.47
C ILE A 682 6.65 -6.90 24.64
N ARG A 683 7.67 -7.26 25.42
CA ARG A 683 8.22 -6.47 26.52
C ARG A 683 9.69 -6.17 26.28
N PRO A 684 10.01 -5.14 25.50
CA PRO A 684 11.38 -4.68 25.31
C PRO A 684 11.94 -4.06 26.59
N THR A 685 13.24 -4.24 26.81
CA THR A 685 13.93 -3.75 28.01
C THR A 685 15.28 -3.16 27.65
N ARG A 686 15.62 -2.07 28.34
CA ARG A 686 16.95 -1.46 28.32
C ARG A 686 17.49 -1.35 29.74
N THR A 687 18.74 -1.70 29.92
CA THR A 687 19.48 -1.66 31.18
C THR A 687 19.67 -0.25 31.70
N ASP A 688 19.71 0.75 30.80
CA ASP A 688 19.78 2.17 31.13
C ASP A 688 18.41 2.82 31.43
N GLY A 689 17.31 2.10 31.21
CA GLY A 689 15.95 2.62 31.36
C GLY A 689 15.51 3.61 30.28
N GLY A 690 16.26 3.71 29.17
CA GLY A 690 15.90 4.57 28.02
C GLY A 690 14.68 4.07 27.24
N ALA A 691 14.22 4.89 26.29
CA ALA A 691 13.05 4.55 25.47
C ALA A 691 13.39 3.59 24.33
N VAL A 692 12.37 2.87 23.88
CA VAL A 692 12.43 1.88 22.79
C VAL A 692 11.33 2.19 21.77
N GLY A 693 11.54 1.76 20.54
CA GLY A 693 10.54 1.91 19.48
C GLY A 693 10.47 0.69 18.59
N ILE A 694 9.30 0.44 18.01
CA ILE A 694 9.02 -0.65 17.08
C ILE A 694 8.37 -0.05 15.83
N THR A 695 8.97 -0.26 14.67
CA THR A 695 8.41 0.09 13.36
C THR A 695 7.50 -1.03 12.86
N ALA A 696 7.90 -2.30 13.03
CA ALA A 696 7.09 -3.44 12.62
C ALA A 696 7.13 -4.60 13.64
N LEU A 697 5.95 -5.12 13.98
CA LEU A 697 5.75 -6.35 14.76
C LEU A 697 4.87 -7.31 13.95
N GLN A 698 5.47 -8.37 13.43
CA GLN A 698 4.86 -9.25 12.43
C GLN A 698 4.80 -10.70 12.91
N SER A 699 3.78 -11.46 12.49
CA SER A 699 3.66 -12.91 12.70
C SER A 699 3.49 -13.62 11.36
N TRP A 700 4.59 -14.07 10.79
CA TRP A 700 4.63 -14.74 9.51
C TRP A 700 4.33 -16.24 9.60
N ARG A 701 3.61 -16.75 8.60
CA ARG A 701 3.48 -18.19 8.35
C ARG A 701 3.44 -18.51 6.85
N PRO A 702 3.96 -19.67 6.44
CA PRO A 702 3.79 -20.15 5.08
C PRO A 702 2.39 -20.74 4.85
N GLU A 703 1.83 -20.47 3.68
CA GLU A 703 0.60 -21.09 3.21
C GLU A 703 0.87 -22.24 2.21
N ASP A 704 -0.11 -23.14 2.06
CA ASP A 704 -0.04 -24.16 1.00
C ASP A 704 -0.66 -23.60 -0.27
N SER A 705 0.18 -23.20 -1.23
CA SER A 705 -0.25 -22.64 -2.52
C SER A 705 -1.16 -23.56 -3.35
N ARG A 706 -1.29 -24.83 -2.96
CA ARG A 706 -2.22 -25.77 -3.60
C ARG A 706 -3.65 -25.64 -3.08
N VAL A 707 -3.88 -24.93 -1.98
CA VAL A 707 -5.18 -24.83 -1.30
C VAL A 707 -5.61 -23.37 -1.25
N THR A 708 -6.86 -23.12 -1.64
CA THR A 708 -7.53 -21.85 -1.35
C THR A 708 -8.72 -22.10 -0.45
N ALA A 709 -8.94 -21.21 0.50
CA ALA A 709 -10.02 -21.28 1.48
C ALA A 709 -10.71 -19.91 1.50
N SER A 710 -12.04 -19.90 1.54
CA SER A 710 -12.80 -18.64 1.58
C SER A 710 -14.08 -18.81 2.39
N LEU A 711 -14.33 -17.91 3.33
CA LEU A 711 -15.57 -17.73 4.09
C LEU A 711 -16.55 -16.90 3.26
N LYS A 712 -17.82 -17.29 3.28
CA LYS A 712 -18.87 -16.51 2.62
C LYS A 712 -19.36 -15.40 3.57
N ALA A 713 -19.23 -14.16 3.13
CA ALA A 713 -19.79 -12.98 3.77
C ALA A 713 -20.94 -12.38 2.93
N GLY A 714 -21.60 -11.33 3.44
CA GLY A 714 -22.53 -10.52 2.67
C GLY A 714 -21.84 -9.67 1.60
N ASP A 715 -22.62 -8.94 0.82
CA ASP A 715 -22.11 -8.06 -0.25
C ASP A 715 -21.22 -6.92 0.29
N ASP A 716 -21.35 -6.59 1.57
CA ASP A 716 -20.53 -5.64 2.30
C ASP A 716 -19.26 -6.26 2.93
N GLY A 717 -18.98 -7.53 2.64
CA GLY A 717 -17.85 -8.28 3.19
C GLY A 717 -18.00 -8.68 4.66
N LEU A 718 -19.18 -8.48 5.26
CA LEU A 718 -19.42 -8.76 6.68
C LEU A 718 -20.27 -10.01 6.89
N LEU A 719 -20.02 -10.70 8.01
CA LEU A 719 -20.92 -11.70 8.56
C LEU A 719 -21.85 -11.05 9.59
N HIS A 720 -23.06 -10.70 9.18
CA HIS A 720 -24.06 -10.14 10.09
C HIS A 720 -24.56 -11.18 11.10
N VAL A 721 -24.45 -10.85 12.39
CA VAL A 721 -24.92 -11.70 13.48
C VAL A 721 -25.86 -10.95 14.41
N LYS A 722 -26.80 -11.69 15.02
CA LYS A 722 -27.67 -11.17 16.08
C LYS A 722 -27.23 -11.70 17.43
N SER A 723 -27.35 -10.86 18.45
CA SER A 723 -27.04 -11.22 19.83
C SER A 723 -27.83 -12.45 20.28
N GLY A 724 -27.12 -13.49 20.76
CA GLY A 724 -27.71 -14.75 21.22
C GLY A 724 -28.30 -15.66 20.14
N ALA A 725 -28.34 -15.22 18.88
CA ALA A 725 -28.89 -15.96 17.77
C ALA A 725 -27.88 -16.96 17.19
N THR A 726 -28.40 -17.91 16.42
CA THR A 726 -27.59 -18.85 15.63
C THR A 726 -27.60 -18.41 14.16
N THR A 727 -26.42 -18.19 13.59
CA THR A 727 -26.20 -17.83 12.19
C THR A 727 -25.54 -19.01 11.47
N ASN A 728 -25.96 -19.29 10.24
CA ASN A 728 -25.26 -20.27 9.40
C ASN A 728 -24.06 -19.60 8.74
N VAL A 729 -22.87 -20.13 8.99
CA VAL A 729 -21.62 -19.70 8.33
C VAL A 729 -21.24 -20.78 7.33
N SER A 730 -20.83 -20.38 6.14
CA SER A 730 -20.37 -21.31 5.11
C SER A 730 -19.04 -20.88 4.53
N ALA A 731 -18.29 -21.86 4.03
CA ALA A 731 -17.00 -21.65 3.40
C ALA A 731 -16.82 -22.55 2.18
N THR A 732 -15.88 -22.19 1.32
CA THR A 732 -15.44 -23.00 0.19
C THR A 732 -13.95 -23.30 0.33
N ILE A 733 -13.58 -24.56 0.09
CA ILE A 733 -12.17 -24.96 -0.06
C ILE A 733 -11.98 -25.48 -1.47
N ARG A 734 -10.93 -25.03 -2.15
CA ARG A 734 -10.47 -25.59 -3.42
C ARG A 734 -9.03 -26.05 -3.29
N ALA A 735 -8.67 -27.07 -4.06
CA ALA A 735 -7.30 -27.49 -4.18
C ALA A 735 -6.94 -27.74 -5.64
N THR A 736 -5.77 -27.26 -6.07
CA THR A 736 -5.25 -27.43 -7.44
C THR A 736 -4.67 -28.83 -7.68
N SER A 737 -4.43 -29.59 -6.62
CA SER A 737 -3.97 -30.98 -6.68
C SER A 737 -4.44 -31.78 -5.46
N ALA A 738 -4.25 -33.11 -5.48
CA ALA A 738 -4.65 -33.97 -4.38
C ALA A 738 -3.83 -33.69 -3.09
N VAL A 739 -4.53 -33.32 -2.01
CA VAL A 739 -3.97 -32.94 -0.70
C VAL A 739 -4.98 -33.16 0.44
N THR A 740 -4.68 -33.98 1.43
CA THR A 740 -5.61 -34.10 2.58
C THR A 740 -5.66 -32.80 3.38
N VAL A 741 -6.86 -32.24 3.56
CA VAL A 741 -7.06 -30.99 4.30
C VAL A 741 -7.83 -31.23 5.61
N ARG A 742 -7.56 -30.40 6.62
CA ARG A 742 -8.27 -30.39 7.90
C ARG A 742 -8.78 -28.98 8.21
N PRO A 743 -10.04 -28.66 7.85
CA PRO A 743 -10.61 -27.36 8.14
C PRO A 743 -11.02 -27.21 9.60
N SER A 744 -10.89 -26.00 10.13
CA SER A 744 -11.37 -25.59 11.45
C SER A 744 -11.87 -24.14 11.41
N LEU A 745 -12.95 -23.86 12.13
CA LEU A 745 -13.49 -22.51 12.29
C LEU A 745 -13.10 -21.99 13.66
N GLN A 746 -12.26 -20.97 13.70
CA GLN A 746 -11.83 -20.28 14.92
C GLN A 746 -12.77 -19.10 15.16
N LEU A 747 -13.29 -19.03 16.38
CA LEU A 747 -14.27 -18.03 16.78
C LEU A 747 -13.73 -17.18 17.94
N PRO A 748 -14.26 -15.95 18.11
CA PRO A 748 -13.98 -15.14 19.28
C PRO A 748 -14.40 -15.83 20.59
N ALA A 749 -13.84 -15.38 21.70
CA ALA A 749 -14.18 -15.92 23.02
C ALA A 749 -15.70 -15.81 23.30
N GLY A 750 -16.29 -16.89 23.84
CA GLY A 750 -17.71 -16.96 24.18
C GLY A 750 -18.64 -17.38 23.02
N TRP A 751 -18.14 -17.45 21.79
CA TRP A 751 -18.89 -17.97 20.65
C TRP A 751 -18.74 -19.48 20.51
N THR A 752 -19.72 -20.14 19.90
CA THR A 752 -19.68 -21.60 19.64
C THR A 752 -20.01 -21.93 18.19
N ALA A 753 -19.36 -22.93 17.62
CA ALA A 753 -19.66 -23.45 16.28
C ALA A 753 -19.96 -24.95 16.31
N ASP A 754 -21.11 -25.33 15.76
CA ASP A 754 -21.45 -26.73 15.46
C ASP A 754 -21.31 -26.98 13.96
N PRO A 755 -20.40 -27.86 13.51
CA PRO A 755 -20.26 -28.17 12.09
C PRO A 755 -21.51 -28.88 11.55
N VAL A 756 -21.95 -28.48 10.37
CA VAL A 756 -23.06 -29.07 9.63
C VAL A 756 -22.48 -29.71 8.37
N GLY A 757 -22.05 -30.97 8.47
CA GLY A 757 -21.41 -31.72 7.37
C GLY A 757 -20.11 -32.42 7.77
N PRO A 758 -19.32 -32.91 6.79
CA PRO A 758 -18.07 -33.63 7.05
C PRO A 758 -16.98 -32.71 7.62
N ARG A 759 -16.26 -33.19 8.64
CA ARG A 759 -15.13 -32.48 9.31
C ARG A 759 -13.78 -32.65 8.61
N LEU A 760 -13.66 -33.64 7.73
CA LEU A 760 -12.43 -33.97 7.00
C LEU A 760 -12.75 -33.98 5.51
N VAL A 761 -11.91 -33.33 4.70
CA VAL A 761 -12.12 -33.23 3.25
C VAL A 761 -10.89 -33.79 2.54
N THR A 762 -11.13 -34.59 1.50
CA THR A 762 -10.09 -35.14 0.62
C THR A 762 -10.36 -34.64 -0.82
N PRO A 763 -9.35 -34.19 -1.61
CA PRO A 763 -9.64 -33.32 -2.75
C PRO A 763 -10.06 -33.99 -4.05
N GLY A 764 -10.52 -33.15 -4.96
CA GLY A 764 -10.86 -33.46 -6.35
C GLY A 764 -11.85 -32.47 -6.98
N ARG A 765 -12.60 -31.73 -6.14
CA ARG A 765 -13.58 -30.68 -6.50
C ARG A 765 -13.68 -29.63 -5.37
N PRO A 766 -14.20 -28.42 -5.64
CA PRO A 766 -14.54 -27.47 -4.58
C PRO A 766 -15.46 -28.11 -3.54
N VAL A 767 -15.16 -27.90 -2.25
CA VAL A 767 -15.95 -28.43 -1.14
C VAL A 767 -16.54 -27.29 -0.34
N GLU A 768 -17.86 -27.35 -0.16
CA GLU A 768 -18.59 -26.42 0.69
C GLU A 768 -18.62 -26.96 2.13
N LEU A 769 -18.28 -26.10 3.08
CA LEU A 769 -18.34 -26.35 4.51
C LEU A 769 -19.40 -25.46 5.14
N ARG A 770 -20.04 -25.94 6.21
CA ARG A 770 -21.08 -25.20 6.93
C ARG A 770 -20.96 -25.38 8.43
N TRP A 771 -21.23 -24.33 9.18
CA TRP A 771 -21.30 -24.31 10.64
C TRP A 771 -22.54 -23.54 11.10
N LYS A 772 -23.14 -23.99 12.20
CA LYS A 772 -24.07 -23.20 13.00
C LYS A 772 -23.26 -22.46 14.05
N VAL A 773 -23.13 -21.15 13.89
CA VAL A 773 -22.38 -20.29 14.81
C VAL A 773 -23.38 -19.59 15.73
N LYS A 774 -23.18 -19.72 17.04
CA LYS A 774 -23.99 -19.04 18.05
C LYS A 774 -23.18 -17.93 18.71
N ALA A 775 -23.68 -16.72 18.59
CA ALA A 775 -23.12 -15.53 19.22
C ALA A 775 -23.53 -15.43 20.71
N PRO A 776 -22.72 -14.77 21.57
CA PRO A 776 -23.10 -14.39 22.92
C PRO A 776 -24.39 -13.56 22.94
N ALA A 777 -25.15 -13.65 24.04
CA ALA A 777 -26.43 -12.96 24.19
C ALA A 777 -26.33 -11.45 24.47
N ASN A 778 -25.11 -10.94 24.67
CA ASN A 778 -24.81 -9.57 25.07
C ASN A 778 -23.79 -8.88 24.14
N LEU A 779 -23.85 -9.16 22.84
CA LEU A 779 -23.00 -8.45 21.88
C LEU A 779 -23.39 -6.97 21.82
N THR A 780 -22.41 -6.06 21.91
CA THR A 780 -22.62 -4.64 21.66
C THR A 780 -22.96 -4.44 20.18
N PRO A 781 -24.12 -3.83 19.83
CA PRO A 781 -24.45 -3.56 18.44
C PRO A 781 -23.35 -2.76 17.73
N GLY A 782 -23.00 -3.18 16.52
CA GLY A 782 -21.97 -2.55 15.69
C GLY A 782 -20.55 -3.01 16.02
N SER A 783 -20.35 -3.77 17.10
CA SER A 783 -19.07 -4.41 17.36
C SER A 783 -18.71 -5.38 16.24
N ARG A 784 -17.45 -5.34 15.83
CA ARG A 784 -16.87 -6.26 14.84
C ARG A 784 -15.83 -7.14 15.50
N VAL A 785 -15.91 -8.43 15.21
CA VAL A 785 -14.95 -9.43 15.70
C VAL A 785 -14.58 -10.38 14.56
N PRO A 786 -13.31 -10.81 14.43
CA PRO A 786 -12.91 -11.67 13.34
C PRO A 786 -13.47 -13.09 13.53
N VAL A 787 -13.76 -13.76 12.41
CA VAL A 787 -14.03 -15.19 12.32
C VAL A 787 -13.03 -15.76 11.32
N ARG A 788 -12.23 -16.74 11.74
CA ARG A 788 -11.14 -17.30 10.94
C ARG A 788 -11.43 -18.73 10.54
N LEU A 789 -11.31 -19.02 9.25
CA LEU A 789 -11.26 -20.38 8.71
C LEU A 789 -9.78 -20.76 8.58
N SER A 790 -9.35 -21.83 9.23
CA SER A 790 -8.00 -22.37 9.06
C SER A 790 -8.05 -23.76 8.45
N VAL A 791 -7.28 -23.96 7.38
CA VAL A 791 -7.20 -25.22 6.65
C VAL A 791 -5.78 -25.76 6.75
N SER A 792 -5.58 -26.79 7.56
CA SER A 792 -4.26 -27.39 7.73
C SER A 792 -3.99 -28.47 6.68
N THR A 793 -2.77 -28.47 6.14
CA THR A 793 -2.24 -29.53 5.26
C THR A 793 -0.88 -30.01 5.75
N VAL A 794 -0.41 -31.13 5.22
CA VAL A 794 0.96 -31.62 5.45
C VAL A 794 1.71 -31.67 4.12
N ARG A 795 2.86 -30.98 4.05
CA ARG A 795 3.76 -30.96 2.90
C ARG A 795 5.19 -31.12 3.38
N TYR A 796 5.91 -32.12 2.86
CA TYR A 796 7.30 -32.44 3.24
C TYR A 796 7.53 -32.55 4.76
N GLY A 797 6.57 -33.14 5.49
CA GLY A 797 6.64 -33.28 6.95
C GLY A 797 6.35 -32.00 7.75
N ARG A 798 5.98 -30.90 7.08
CA ARG A 798 5.58 -29.62 7.69
C ARG A 798 4.07 -29.50 7.67
N THR A 799 3.49 -29.00 8.76
CA THR A 799 2.10 -28.55 8.77
C THR A 799 2.03 -27.14 8.22
N LEU A 800 1.31 -26.94 7.12
CA LEU A 800 1.00 -25.62 6.57
C LEU A 800 -0.43 -25.26 6.94
N VAL A 801 -0.73 -23.98 7.05
CA VAL A 801 -2.08 -23.47 7.31
C VAL A 801 -2.37 -22.41 6.28
N THR A 802 -3.40 -22.63 5.47
CA THR A 802 -4.03 -21.59 4.65
C THR A 802 -5.26 -21.08 5.42
N SER A 803 -5.50 -19.77 5.46
CA SER A 803 -6.67 -19.25 6.16
C SER A 803 -7.34 -18.08 5.46
N ASP A 804 -8.60 -17.87 5.83
CA ASP A 804 -9.37 -16.69 5.47
C ASP A 804 -10.02 -16.11 6.74
N VAL A 805 -10.24 -14.80 6.77
CA VAL A 805 -10.78 -14.05 7.90
C VAL A 805 -11.87 -13.10 7.43
N VAL A 806 -13.07 -13.21 8.01
CA VAL A 806 -14.16 -12.24 7.79
C VAL A 806 -14.54 -11.60 9.12
N GLN A 807 -14.98 -10.35 9.08
CA GLN A 807 -15.48 -9.65 10.26
C GLN A 807 -16.94 -10.01 10.49
N ALA A 808 -17.27 -10.49 11.69
CA ALA A 808 -18.65 -10.64 12.13
C ALA A 808 -19.12 -9.36 12.80
N GLU A 809 -20.15 -8.72 12.24
CA GLU A 809 -20.75 -7.50 12.79
C GLU A 809 -22.04 -7.84 13.55
N SER A 810 -22.14 -7.36 14.79
CA SER A 810 -23.40 -7.44 15.54
C SER A 810 -24.40 -6.42 14.99
N THR A 811 -25.52 -6.88 14.45
CA THR A 811 -26.58 -5.99 13.95
C THR A 811 -27.31 -5.31 15.11
N PHE A 812 -27.75 -4.06 14.92
CA PHE A 812 -28.67 -3.40 15.85
C PHE A 812 -30.10 -3.89 15.68
N ASP A 813 -30.72 -4.31 16.78
CA ASP A 813 -32.14 -4.64 16.87
C ASP A 813 -32.72 -3.91 18.10
N PRO A 814 -33.63 -2.93 17.93
CA PRO A 814 -34.26 -2.24 19.05
C PRO A 814 -34.95 -3.19 20.03
N ALA A 815 -35.38 -4.38 19.59
CA ALA A 815 -36.01 -5.38 20.46
C ALA A 815 -35.05 -5.98 21.51
N ASP A 816 -33.74 -5.84 21.30
CA ASP A 816 -32.73 -6.24 22.29
C ASP A 816 -32.69 -5.28 23.49
N PHE A 817 -33.24 -4.06 23.36
CA PHE A 817 -33.32 -3.04 24.41
C PHE A 817 -34.71 -3.01 25.02
N ARG A 818 -34.94 -3.88 26.01
CA ARG A 818 -36.29 -4.21 26.51
C ARG A 818 -36.91 -3.14 27.40
N THR A 819 -36.14 -2.15 27.85
CA THR A 819 -36.60 -1.12 28.78
C THR A 819 -36.84 0.19 28.05
N VAL A 820 -38.09 0.65 27.96
CA VAL A 820 -38.39 2.00 27.47
C VAL A 820 -38.11 3.00 28.60
N VAL A 821 -37.12 3.86 28.41
CA VAL A 821 -36.68 4.88 29.38
C VAL A 821 -37.42 6.20 29.13
N TRP A 822 -37.65 6.50 27.86
CA TRP A 822 -38.35 7.70 27.40
C TRP A 822 -38.96 7.42 26.04
N ASP A 823 -40.17 7.90 25.80
CA ASP A 823 -40.82 7.82 24.50
C ASP A 823 -41.68 9.07 24.34
N ASP A 824 -41.32 9.93 23.41
CA ASP A 824 -41.90 11.26 23.27
C ASP A 824 -42.24 11.53 21.82
N GLY A 825 -43.53 11.75 21.56
CA GLY A 825 -44.08 12.21 20.28
C GLY A 825 -44.10 13.75 20.17
N PHE A 826 -43.39 14.44 21.05
CA PHE A 826 -43.26 15.90 21.08
C PHE A 826 -44.60 16.64 21.23
N ASP A 827 -45.44 16.20 22.16
CA ASP A 827 -46.72 16.88 22.47
C ASP A 827 -46.52 18.23 23.21
N SER A 828 -45.35 18.44 23.83
CA SER A 828 -44.95 19.71 24.46
C SER A 828 -43.44 19.88 24.54
N GLN A 829 -42.92 21.02 24.08
CA GLN A 829 -41.49 21.34 24.14
C GLN A 829 -40.99 21.83 25.50
N SER A 830 -41.88 22.21 26.42
CA SER A 830 -41.51 22.92 27.66
C SER A 830 -40.66 22.11 28.64
N ALA A 831 -40.46 20.82 28.37
CA ALA A 831 -39.69 19.92 29.21
C ALA A 831 -38.21 19.80 28.80
N TYR A 832 -37.81 20.27 27.62
CA TYR A 832 -36.41 20.18 27.15
C TYR A 832 -35.59 21.38 27.62
N ARG A 833 -34.34 21.13 28.02
CA ARG A 833 -33.35 22.20 28.21
C ARG A 833 -32.73 22.54 26.87
N ILE A 834 -32.93 23.77 26.40
CA ILE A 834 -32.46 24.22 25.08
C ILE A 834 -31.26 25.16 25.24
N GLY A 835 -30.16 24.87 24.56
CA GLY A 835 -28.97 25.70 24.51
C GLY A 835 -28.50 25.92 23.07
N ALA A 836 -28.02 27.12 22.76
CA ALA A 836 -27.46 27.46 21.45
C ALA A 836 -26.04 26.88 21.28
N ARG A 837 -25.60 26.64 20.04
CA ARG A 837 -24.29 26.03 19.72
C ARG A 837 -23.59 26.78 18.59
N PHE A 838 -22.31 26.50 18.35
CA PHE A 838 -21.50 27.04 17.24
C PHE A 838 -21.35 28.57 17.19
N GLY A 839 -21.71 29.27 18.27
CA GLY A 839 -21.83 30.74 18.26
C GLY A 839 -23.04 31.25 17.45
N GLU A 840 -23.95 30.36 17.06
CA GLU A 840 -25.16 30.63 16.31
C GLU A 840 -26.33 30.89 17.28
N PRO A 841 -27.37 31.63 16.87
CA PRO A 841 -28.62 31.69 17.63
C PRO A 841 -29.36 30.36 17.65
N ALA A 842 -30.22 30.17 18.65
CA ALA A 842 -31.18 29.06 18.63
C ALA A 842 -32.28 29.28 17.58
N PRO A 843 -32.70 28.23 16.82
CA PRO A 843 -33.88 28.29 15.98
C PRO A 843 -35.15 28.47 16.83
N THR A 844 -36.23 28.89 16.20
CA THR A 844 -37.55 28.84 16.85
C THR A 844 -37.99 27.38 16.87
N VAL A 845 -38.16 26.81 18.07
CA VAL A 845 -38.69 25.47 18.27
C VAL A 845 -40.15 25.58 18.70
N ASN A 846 -41.02 24.76 18.10
CA ASN A 846 -42.43 24.62 18.47
C ASN A 846 -42.87 23.17 18.31
N THR A 847 -43.95 22.79 19.01
CA THR A 847 -44.63 21.51 18.79
C THR A 847 -45.89 21.75 17.96
N SER A 848 -46.02 21.06 16.82
CA SER A 848 -47.16 21.21 15.91
C SER A 848 -47.58 19.84 15.38
N GLY A 849 -48.84 19.46 15.60
CA GLY A 849 -49.40 18.23 15.02
C GLY A 849 -48.80 16.91 15.53
N GLY A 850 -48.17 16.89 16.71
CA GLY A 850 -47.45 15.71 17.21
C GLY A 850 -46.03 15.57 16.66
N SER A 851 -45.40 16.69 16.29
CA SER A 851 -44.01 16.76 15.86
C SER A 851 -43.33 18.00 16.47
N LEU A 852 -42.03 17.90 16.75
CA LEU A 852 -41.17 19.03 17.06
C LEU A 852 -40.68 19.67 15.75
N VAL A 853 -40.96 20.96 15.57
CA VAL A 853 -40.59 21.73 14.38
C VAL A 853 -39.60 22.82 14.77
N ALA A 854 -38.40 22.75 14.21
CA ALA A 854 -37.38 23.80 14.31
C ALA A 854 -37.39 24.65 13.03
N THR A 855 -37.43 25.97 13.18
CA THR A 855 -37.48 26.91 12.05
C THR A 855 -36.40 27.98 12.15
N ALA A 856 -35.68 28.18 11.04
CA ALA A 856 -34.73 29.26 10.82
C ALA A 856 -35.24 30.20 9.72
N ALA A 857 -35.36 31.50 10.01
CA ALA A 857 -35.95 32.45 9.08
C ALA A 857 -34.93 33.04 8.08
N ASP A 858 -33.86 33.64 8.58
CA ASP A 858 -32.97 34.51 7.81
C ASP A 858 -31.47 34.32 8.08
N ARG A 859 -31.10 33.57 9.12
CA ARG A 859 -29.71 33.25 9.44
C ARG A 859 -29.56 31.84 9.99
N GLN A 860 -28.37 31.29 9.78
CA GLN A 860 -28.00 30.00 10.32
C GLN A 860 -28.17 29.96 11.83
N SER A 861 -28.79 28.90 12.31
CA SER A 861 -29.16 28.73 13.71
C SER A 861 -28.96 27.29 14.15
N SER A 862 -28.61 27.10 15.41
CA SER A 862 -28.49 25.78 16.01
C SER A 862 -28.90 25.75 17.47
N ALA A 863 -29.43 24.61 17.88
CA ALA A 863 -29.72 24.33 19.28
C ALA A 863 -29.49 22.86 19.60
N VAL A 864 -29.16 22.60 20.87
CA VAL A 864 -29.17 21.29 21.51
C VAL A 864 -30.31 21.27 22.51
N LEU A 865 -31.19 20.29 22.37
CA LEU A 865 -32.36 20.03 23.20
C LEU A 865 -32.07 18.80 24.05
N VAL A 866 -31.87 19.00 25.35
CA VAL A 866 -31.58 17.92 26.31
C VAL A 866 -32.87 17.46 26.98
N ALA A 867 -33.16 16.16 26.89
CA ALA A 867 -34.37 15.55 27.42
C ALA A 867 -34.40 15.57 28.96
N PRO A 868 -35.59 15.62 29.58
CA PRO A 868 -35.77 15.68 31.04
C PRO A 868 -35.63 14.30 31.71
N VAL A 869 -34.73 13.44 31.22
CA VAL A 869 -34.52 12.07 31.70
C VAL A 869 -33.03 11.75 31.72
N THR A 870 -32.57 11.03 32.73
CA THR A 870 -31.18 10.57 32.79
C THR A 870 -31.02 9.30 31.96
N ALA A 871 -29.93 9.20 31.20
CA ALA A 871 -29.63 7.97 30.48
C ALA A 871 -29.33 6.81 31.46
N PRO A 872 -29.73 5.56 31.16
CA PRO A 872 -29.32 4.41 31.95
C PRO A 872 -27.80 4.26 32.02
N ALA A 873 -27.30 3.63 33.08
CA ALA A 873 -25.88 3.35 33.24
C ALA A 873 -25.35 2.26 32.28
N GLY A 874 -26.23 1.42 31.73
CA GLY A 874 -25.89 0.37 30.76
C GLY A 874 -25.92 0.84 29.30
N ASP A 875 -25.98 -0.12 28.38
CA ASP A 875 -26.16 0.19 26.95
C ASP A 875 -27.49 0.94 26.76
N VAL A 876 -27.44 2.09 26.07
CA VAL A 876 -28.61 2.90 25.76
C VAL A 876 -28.69 3.14 24.26
N ALA A 877 -29.88 2.96 23.69
CA ALA A 877 -30.20 3.33 22.33
C ALA A 877 -31.12 4.55 22.32
N VAL A 878 -30.78 5.60 21.57
CA VAL A 878 -31.66 6.72 21.29
C VAL A 878 -32.07 6.61 19.83
N VAL A 879 -33.37 6.56 19.56
CA VAL A 879 -33.96 6.43 18.22
C VAL A 879 -34.77 7.68 17.93
N LEU A 880 -34.52 8.31 16.79
CA LEU A 880 -35.20 9.52 16.34
C LEU A 880 -35.84 9.28 14.97
N THR A 881 -37.08 9.73 14.80
CA THR A 881 -37.82 9.67 13.54
C THR A 881 -38.03 11.08 13.00
N PRO A 882 -37.27 11.52 11.99
CA PRO A 882 -37.55 12.76 11.26
C PRO A 882 -38.78 12.59 10.35
N SER A 883 -39.64 13.60 10.27
CA SER A 883 -40.71 13.68 9.28
C SER A 883 -40.30 14.43 8.02
N SER A 884 -39.60 15.55 8.18
CA SER A 884 -39.15 16.37 7.06
C SER A 884 -37.89 17.14 7.37
N PHE A 885 -37.12 17.39 6.32
CA PHE A 885 -35.95 18.25 6.30
C PHE A 885 -36.25 19.51 5.48
N SER A 886 -35.48 20.58 5.67
CA SER A 886 -35.76 21.86 5.00
C SER A 886 -35.34 21.85 3.52
N GLY A 887 -34.34 21.04 3.17
CA GLY A 887 -33.68 21.03 1.87
C GLY A 887 -32.71 22.19 1.65
N ALA A 888 -32.41 22.98 2.68
CA ALA A 888 -31.53 24.14 2.58
C ALA A 888 -30.04 23.76 2.60
N SER A 889 -29.21 24.59 1.96
CA SER A 889 -27.74 24.45 1.94
C SER A 889 -27.08 25.64 2.63
N PRO A 890 -25.96 25.47 3.37
CA PRO A 890 -25.27 24.19 3.61
C PRO A 890 -25.85 23.36 4.78
N GLU A 891 -26.62 23.96 5.70
CA GLU A 891 -27.07 23.29 6.92
C GLU A 891 -28.55 22.94 6.90
N ASP A 892 -28.79 21.63 6.94
CA ASP A 892 -30.10 20.98 7.07
C ASP A 892 -29.91 19.70 7.89
N SER A 893 -29.54 19.93 9.16
CA SER A 893 -28.87 18.94 9.99
C SER A 893 -29.65 18.59 11.25
N VAL A 894 -29.75 17.30 11.53
CA VAL A 894 -30.21 16.77 12.82
C VAL A 894 -29.06 16.06 13.52
N LEU A 895 -29.00 16.16 14.84
CA LEU A 895 -28.03 15.49 15.67
C LEU A 895 -28.74 14.67 16.75
N LEU A 896 -28.16 13.54 17.14
CA LEU A 896 -28.76 12.62 18.12
C LEU A 896 -27.69 11.98 18.99
N GLY A 897 -27.91 11.94 20.31
CA GLY A 897 -26.96 11.33 21.23
C GLY A 897 -27.23 11.60 22.69
N LEU A 898 -26.16 11.77 23.47
CA LEU A 898 -26.21 12.10 24.89
C LEU A 898 -25.52 13.44 25.13
N GLY A 899 -25.99 14.20 26.11
CA GLY A 899 -25.33 15.41 26.57
C GLY A 899 -25.96 16.00 27.83
N ASN A 900 -25.28 16.99 28.41
CA ASN A 900 -25.78 17.81 29.51
C ASN A 900 -26.00 19.29 29.11
N GLY A 901 -25.72 19.63 27.86
CA GLY A 901 -25.90 20.96 27.29
C GLY A 901 -25.10 21.12 26.00
N PRO A 902 -25.00 22.33 25.44
CA PRO A 902 -24.25 22.58 24.21
C PRO A 902 -22.73 22.43 24.36
N ASP A 903 -22.21 22.43 25.60
CA ASP A 903 -20.77 22.33 25.91
C ASP A 903 -20.33 20.93 26.38
N ASP A 904 -21.27 20.02 26.64
CA ASP A 904 -21.00 18.65 27.08
C ASP A 904 -21.94 17.71 26.32
N LEU A 905 -21.44 17.12 25.23
CA LEU A 905 -22.22 16.29 24.33
C LEU A 905 -21.38 15.27 23.54
N VAL A 906 -22.04 14.19 23.15
CA VAL A 906 -21.62 13.25 22.11
C VAL A 906 -22.85 13.02 21.25
N LEU A 907 -22.89 13.64 20.06
CA LEU A 907 -24.03 13.56 19.14
C LEU A 907 -23.56 13.10 17.76
N ALA A 908 -24.21 12.08 17.20
CA ALA A 908 -24.10 11.78 15.79
C ALA A 908 -24.94 12.80 15.00
N TRP A 909 -24.36 13.42 13.99
CA TRP A 909 -25.07 14.35 13.11
C TRP A 909 -25.35 13.71 11.75
N TYR A 910 -26.43 14.14 11.11
CA TYR A 910 -26.79 13.87 9.73
C TYR A 910 -27.12 15.21 9.06
N ASN A 911 -26.48 15.51 7.94
CA ASN A 911 -26.79 16.65 7.09
C ASN A 911 -27.50 16.16 5.83
N ASN A 912 -28.75 16.56 5.66
CA ASN A 912 -29.60 16.10 4.57
C ASN A 912 -29.19 16.63 3.20
N ASN A 913 -28.75 17.89 3.12
CA ASN A 913 -28.30 18.49 1.88
C ASN A 913 -26.94 17.92 1.43
N GLY A 914 -26.00 17.76 2.38
CA GLY A 914 -24.68 17.20 2.16
C GLY A 914 -24.64 15.67 2.08
N LYS A 915 -25.76 14.99 2.36
CA LYS A 915 -25.88 13.51 2.36
C LYS A 915 -24.79 12.81 3.17
N ALA A 916 -24.44 13.40 4.31
CA ALA A 916 -23.31 12.97 5.12
C ALA A 916 -23.69 12.85 6.60
N SER A 917 -22.99 11.98 7.32
CA SER A 917 -23.09 11.83 8.76
C SER A 917 -21.73 11.80 9.43
N GLY A 918 -21.66 12.42 10.61
CA GLY A 918 -20.48 12.40 11.46
C GLY A 918 -20.84 12.40 12.94
N VAL A 919 -19.84 12.67 13.78
CA VAL A 919 -20.01 12.69 15.24
C VAL A 919 -19.29 13.89 15.80
N ASP A 920 -20.00 14.60 16.69
CA ASP A 920 -19.42 15.67 17.48
C ASP A 920 -19.22 15.20 18.90
N VAL A 921 -17.99 15.35 19.39
CA VAL A 921 -17.63 15.09 20.80
C VAL A 921 -17.11 16.39 21.40
N ARG A 922 -17.82 16.88 22.42
CA ARG A 922 -17.49 18.12 23.11
C ARG A 922 -17.60 17.94 24.61
N VAL A 923 -16.60 18.41 25.34
CA VAL A 923 -16.53 18.26 26.79
C VAL A 923 -16.02 19.56 27.39
N GLU A 924 -16.73 20.12 28.36
CA GLU A 924 -16.42 21.41 29.02
C GLU A 924 -16.12 22.54 28.01
N GLY A 925 -16.86 22.56 26.89
CA GLY A 925 -16.70 23.59 25.87
C GLY A 925 -15.50 23.39 24.93
N ARG A 926 -14.85 22.22 24.95
CA ARG A 926 -13.76 21.85 24.03
C ARG A 926 -14.21 20.75 23.08
N ASP A 927 -14.01 20.96 21.78
CA ASP A 927 -14.23 19.92 20.76
C ASP A 927 -13.05 18.95 20.69
N TYR A 928 -13.34 17.68 20.42
CA TYR A 928 -12.35 16.63 20.22
C TYR A 928 -12.33 16.21 18.76
N GLY A 929 -11.14 15.84 18.26
CA GLY A 929 -10.92 15.39 16.90
C GLY A 929 -11.15 13.89 16.71
N ASP A 930 -10.57 13.35 15.64
CA ASP A 930 -10.81 12.01 15.13
C ASP A 930 -10.54 10.87 16.12
N SER A 931 -9.67 11.09 17.10
CA SER A 931 -9.42 10.15 18.19
C SER A 931 -10.64 9.90 19.08
N ALA A 932 -11.65 10.78 19.07
CA ALA A 932 -12.89 10.65 19.83
C ALA A 932 -14.13 10.59 18.93
N THR A 933 -14.11 11.30 17.79
CA THR A 933 -15.22 11.29 16.81
C THR A 933 -15.16 10.10 15.87
N GLY A 934 -14.00 9.45 15.75
CA GLY A 934 -13.73 8.31 14.87
C GLY A 934 -13.47 8.72 13.41
N GLY A 935 -13.08 9.97 13.13
CA GLY A 935 -12.88 10.48 11.77
C GLY A 935 -14.06 11.28 11.21
N CYS A 936 -13.98 11.60 9.92
CA CYS A 936 -15.07 12.03 9.06
C CYS A 936 -15.14 11.06 7.86
N CYS A 937 -16.26 10.83 7.19
CA CYS A 937 -17.69 10.95 7.50
C CYS A 937 -18.36 9.73 6.81
N ALA A 938 -19.65 9.45 7.03
CA ALA A 938 -20.37 8.40 6.31
C ALA A 938 -21.36 9.00 5.32
N ASP A 939 -21.39 8.48 4.10
CA ASP A 939 -22.44 8.80 3.13
C ASP A 939 -23.77 8.22 3.59
N VAL A 940 -24.82 9.04 3.51
CA VAL A 940 -26.16 8.65 3.92
C VAL A 940 -27.20 9.48 3.18
N THR A 941 -28.22 8.79 2.67
CA THR A 941 -29.37 9.44 2.03
C THR A 941 -30.61 9.09 2.84
N TRP A 942 -31.29 10.11 3.36
CA TRP A 942 -32.57 9.96 4.04
C TRP A 942 -33.72 9.82 3.03
N ALA A 943 -34.62 8.89 3.31
CA ALA A 943 -35.93 8.77 2.70
C ALA A 943 -37.04 8.91 3.74
N PRO A 944 -38.25 9.40 3.35
CA PRO A 944 -39.39 9.42 4.24
C PRO A 944 -39.67 8.03 4.85
N GLY A 945 -39.78 7.98 6.18
CA GLY A 945 -39.93 6.74 6.95
C GLY A 945 -38.63 6.18 7.54
N ASP A 946 -37.48 6.77 7.19
CA ASP A 946 -36.21 6.44 7.82
C ASP A 946 -36.14 6.94 9.26
N ARG A 947 -35.39 6.21 10.09
CA ARG A 947 -35.10 6.54 11.48
C ARG A 947 -33.60 6.57 11.70
N PHE A 948 -33.14 7.48 12.53
CA PHE A 948 -31.77 7.50 13.01
C PHE A 948 -31.72 6.87 14.39
N ALA A 949 -30.69 6.08 14.66
CA ALA A 949 -30.42 5.60 16.00
C ALA A 949 -28.96 5.78 16.37
N VAL A 950 -28.71 5.96 17.66
CA VAL A 950 -27.39 5.93 18.26
C VAL A 950 -27.41 4.98 19.44
N VAL A 951 -26.45 4.08 19.48
CA VAL A 951 -26.27 3.09 20.53
C VAL A 951 -24.99 3.40 21.27
N PHE A 952 -25.09 3.69 22.57
CA PHE A 952 -23.94 3.94 23.43
C PHE A 952 -23.58 2.66 24.19
N GLY A 953 -22.42 2.10 23.87
CA GLY A 953 -21.71 1.14 24.71
C GLY A 953 -20.82 1.87 25.73
N THR A 954 -20.01 1.13 26.50
CA THR A 954 -19.14 1.71 27.55
C THR A 954 -18.26 2.84 27.03
N ASP A 955 -17.53 2.62 25.93
CA ASP A 955 -16.54 3.57 25.41
C ASP A 955 -16.78 3.99 23.95
N THR A 956 -17.79 3.41 23.30
CA THR A 956 -18.11 3.67 21.89
C THR A 956 -19.57 4.06 21.69
N MET A 957 -19.82 4.96 20.75
CA MET A 957 -21.15 5.25 20.23
C MET A 957 -21.24 4.75 18.79
N THR A 958 -22.30 4.04 18.43
CA THR A 958 -22.55 3.60 17.05
C THR A 958 -23.81 4.26 16.51
N SER A 959 -23.72 4.92 15.36
CA SER A 959 -24.88 5.49 14.65
C SER A 959 -25.41 4.54 13.58
N TRP A 960 -26.73 4.60 13.35
CA TRP A 960 -27.47 3.70 12.47
C TRP A 960 -28.56 4.44 11.70
N LEU A 961 -28.80 4.00 10.47
CA LEU A 961 -29.96 4.34 9.65
C LEU A 961 -30.90 3.13 9.61
N GLY A 962 -32.17 3.34 9.93
CA GLY A 962 -33.19 2.30 9.95
C GLY A 962 -34.29 2.55 8.94
N HIS A 963 -34.53 1.59 8.04
CA HIS A 963 -35.66 1.58 7.13
C HIS A 963 -36.50 0.30 7.34
N GLY A 964 -37.76 0.46 7.73
CA GLY A 964 -38.64 -0.67 8.05
C GLY A 964 -38.13 -1.51 9.24
N THR A 965 -37.61 -2.71 8.99
CA THR A 965 -37.01 -3.58 10.03
C THR A 965 -35.50 -3.71 9.92
N THR A 966 -34.91 -3.13 8.88
CA THR A 966 -33.48 -3.19 8.60
C THR A 966 -32.79 -1.99 9.23
N TRP A 967 -31.64 -2.24 9.86
CA TRP A 967 -30.76 -1.20 10.41
C TRP A 967 -29.37 -1.37 9.80
N THR A 968 -28.89 -0.31 9.16
CA THR A 968 -27.56 -0.23 8.56
C THR A 968 -26.69 0.65 9.46
N ARG A 969 -25.52 0.15 9.82
CA ARG A 969 -24.55 0.93 10.58
C ARG A 969 -24.02 2.07 9.73
N LEU A 970 -23.96 3.26 10.30
CA LEU A 970 -23.33 4.43 9.69
C LEU A 970 -21.89 4.58 10.20
N ARG A 971 -21.71 4.83 11.51
CA ARG A 971 -20.38 5.09 12.10
C ARG A 971 -20.22 4.55 13.51
N VAL A 972 -18.96 4.42 13.94
CA VAL A 972 -18.57 4.19 15.34
C VAL A 972 -17.65 5.32 15.77
N ALA A 973 -17.95 5.95 16.89
CA ALA A 973 -17.11 6.96 17.52
C ALA A 973 -16.56 6.44 18.86
N PRO A 974 -15.23 6.40 19.05
CA PRO A 974 -14.58 5.99 20.30
C PRO A 974 -14.59 7.13 21.33
N TYR A 975 -15.77 7.64 21.66
CA TYR A 975 -15.94 8.82 22.51
C TYR A 975 -15.35 8.67 23.92
N GLY A 976 -15.14 7.43 24.38
CA GLY A 976 -14.51 7.12 25.67
C GLY A 976 -13.07 7.64 25.81
N THR A 977 -12.40 7.97 24.71
CA THR A 977 -11.10 8.68 24.75
C THR A 977 -11.20 10.10 25.27
N ALA A 978 -12.40 10.70 25.25
CA ALA A 978 -12.69 12.06 25.68
C ALA A 978 -13.66 12.14 26.88
N VAL A 979 -14.59 11.19 27.02
CA VAL A 979 -15.65 11.21 28.03
C VAL A 979 -15.50 10.03 28.98
N THR A 980 -15.28 10.30 30.27
CA THR A 980 -15.16 9.23 31.26
C THR A 980 -16.53 8.61 31.61
N PRO A 981 -16.58 7.34 32.05
CA PRO A 981 -17.82 6.71 32.51
C PRO A 981 -18.55 7.52 33.59
N GLU A 982 -17.83 8.12 34.54
CA GLU A 982 -18.40 8.93 35.62
C GLU A 982 -19.09 10.17 35.05
N ARG A 983 -18.46 10.85 34.10
CA ARG A 983 -19.02 12.05 33.45
C ARG A 983 -20.31 11.71 32.71
N ARG A 984 -20.30 10.60 31.96
CA ARG A 984 -21.47 10.11 31.22
C ARG A 984 -22.69 9.86 32.10
N THR A 985 -22.52 9.42 33.36
CA THR A 985 -23.67 9.17 34.27
C THR A 985 -24.55 10.40 34.52
N THR A 986 -24.04 11.60 34.26
CA THR A 986 -24.79 12.86 34.42
C THR A 986 -25.49 13.32 33.15
N TRP A 987 -25.31 12.61 32.03
CA TRP A 987 -25.80 13.01 30.72
C TRP A 987 -27.18 12.42 30.41
N SER A 988 -27.91 13.14 29.56
CA SER A 988 -29.27 12.84 29.16
C SER A 988 -29.37 12.68 27.64
N PRO A 989 -30.35 11.94 27.12
CA PRO A 989 -30.66 11.92 25.69
C PRO A 989 -30.82 13.35 25.15
N ALA A 990 -30.20 13.63 24.01
CA ALA A 990 -30.18 14.95 23.42
C ALA A 990 -30.34 14.92 21.91
N ILE A 991 -31.05 15.92 21.39
CA ILE A 991 -31.25 16.17 19.97
C ILE A 991 -30.57 17.50 19.64
N GLY A 992 -29.81 17.55 18.56
CA GLY A 992 -29.36 18.81 17.98
C GLY A 992 -30.12 19.11 16.69
N VAL A 993 -30.29 20.38 16.40
CA VAL A 993 -30.79 20.88 15.11
C VAL A 993 -29.88 22.00 14.65
N ARG A 994 -29.51 22.02 13.37
CA ARG A 994 -28.75 23.12 12.75
C ARG A 994 -29.30 23.38 11.35
N LEU A 995 -29.76 24.61 11.13
CA LEU A 995 -30.50 25.00 9.93
C LEU A 995 -29.97 26.33 9.39
N THR A 996 -29.74 26.41 8.09
CA THR A 996 -29.48 27.69 7.39
C THR A 996 -30.77 28.49 7.27
N THR A 997 -31.81 27.91 6.66
CA THR A 997 -33.16 28.48 6.53
C THR A 997 -34.20 27.35 6.44
N GLY A 998 -35.48 27.70 6.58
CA GLY A 998 -36.60 26.77 6.44
C GLY A 998 -36.94 26.04 7.73
N SER A 999 -37.61 24.89 7.61
CA SER A 999 -38.11 24.11 8.75
C SER A 999 -37.74 22.64 8.65
N LEU A 1000 -37.35 22.06 9.79
CA LEU A 1000 -37.11 20.63 9.98
C LEU A 1000 -38.07 20.12 11.06
N ALA A 1001 -38.66 18.95 10.83
CA ALA A 1001 -39.66 18.35 11.70
C ALA A 1001 -39.27 16.94 12.17
N LEU A 1002 -39.52 16.66 13.45
CA LEU A 1002 -39.22 15.39 14.13
C LEU A 1002 -40.50 14.84 14.76
N ASP A 1003 -40.83 13.57 14.50
CA ASP A 1003 -42.10 12.97 14.92
C ASP A 1003 -42.00 12.26 16.27
N ARG A 1004 -40.87 11.60 16.55
CA ARG A 1004 -40.71 10.83 17.79
C ARG A 1004 -39.25 10.65 18.17
N MET A 1005 -38.97 10.73 19.47
CA MET A 1005 -37.75 10.22 20.09
C MET A 1005 -38.07 9.11 21.08
N THR A 1006 -37.44 7.96 20.92
CA THR A 1006 -37.54 6.83 21.85
C THR A 1006 -36.17 6.50 22.41
N VAL A 1007 -36.06 6.33 23.72
CA VAL A 1007 -34.84 5.99 24.44
C VAL A 1007 -35.05 4.63 25.08
N LEU A 1008 -34.17 3.69 24.75
CA LEU A 1008 -34.25 2.30 25.14
C LEU A 1008 -33.00 1.90 25.94
N GLY A 1009 -33.20 1.21 27.06
CA GLY A 1009 -32.15 0.63 27.89
C GLY A 1009 -32.11 -0.89 27.71
N ARG A 1010 -30.90 -1.44 27.72
CA ARG A 1010 -30.66 -2.88 27.59
C ARG A 1010 -30.70 -3.63 28.92
#